data_AF-A0A1Z5RLJ2-F1
#
_entry.id   AF-A0A1Z5RLJ2-F1
#
_cell.length_a   1.000
_cell.length_b   1.000
_cell.length_c   1.000
_cell.angle_alpha   90.00
_cell.angle_beta   90.00
_cell.angle_gamma   90.00
#
_symmetry.space_group_name_H-M   'P 1'
#
loop_
_entity.id
_entity.type
_entity.pdbx_description
1 polymer ?
#
loop_
_entity_poly.entity_id
_entity_poly.type
_entity_poly.pdbx_seq_one_letter_code
_entity_poly.pdbx_strand_id
1 'polypeptide(L)'
;MDVVQVIASATELVSAMVSAVRALEQAASDLAEAPRRLQVLEDFVSDLDALTEQSRQRHANKLHAPQLDRQFQSLGRLMDQLRGNIAKARKVLSGSGKGKGKGFARLVRSSVTGDPLMRYVRLIRDDLNQWLELQQLTQSVGKVIASTARSTPALVRVKSEHGYPVSKKCSYVRELLERDGAHRVVLIVGLSGIGKSCLARQIASDPPFSFVDGAIEIGFGRWCSRAACNGSRSEYHKRLARKICTFLVQIGSMTVKEEVGKDLDDVCCLLQTALVGRSMLILLDDVWEQDIVDRFTRLYDNDCRYLVTTRDEAIYEIAEAEKVEISKDDIKEISREILLYHSLLSVGELPPVAEVLLDRCGHHPLTVAVMGKALRKETRVEKWEKAISNLSTYATCAPGPVSYVNEKDVETTLTIFGSFEFSLEAMPENSRNFFMALAAISWEEPVPEACLESIWSALEQGGLFSLVVSKLVEGSLIIKLEDQPLYHMHDMVSLYLENKTNDVARALLSESISYYAALVAPWLFVFGKECMKRPAEQKMGSFFSLLEFMEIEILLVNTTQALMACRSLSEFEASSLGFSKILGPRIAEIISVGSPDLIFAVTTAITVIFFQADYINLARSLETAGSIDKLIDLLGACQDTSTLANLSSVLAKISEHVDATVADGILSRIPMDRIADLLSVENEQWHEIVFTTLASLTKVGKLKAVETMIESGIDKKLLVLLGNGSEISQHHAIITLKTFCELGAPLQGCMGPAVLLHLPWHARISLERFVLFDKNASQSPKPQQSLEVILHKILQRDNKDIIEDIQGLLSLAERANDTRVQDLLLGSNLFDRLALLLQRKEVENNQCNIDELQDSAYYALHQIVFAKGGSLVLQRFLQLGTIEKLVNLLDRKSLKTKDLAMQFLVDIAEVGTKPCIERMLSSQVVEKLVALEKAGDPFGGAVSRYIQGLNMCKKLQTAERAVMKQHILRKVRSAVRGHKLEASLVASVEASIAEGSRGASSSSRKKK
;
A
#
# COMPACT_ATOMS: atom_id res chain seq x y z
N MET A 1 41.35 -12.56 -16.75
CA MET A 1 41.11 -11.11 -16.80
C MET A 1 39.66 -10.90 -16.49
N ASP A 2 39.39 -10.03 -15.53
CA ASP A 2 38.05 -9.81 -15.01
C ASP A 2 37.14 -9.20 -16.07
N VAL A 3 35.86 -9.57 -16.05
CA VAL A 3 34.83 -9.03 -16.95
C VAL A 3 34.82 -7.48 -16.94
N VAL A 4 35.06 -6.92 -15.76
CA VAL A 4 35.19 -5.48 -15.51
C VAL A 4 36.34 -4.86 -16.31
N GLN A 5 37.44 -5.60 -16.48
CA GLN A 5 38.63 -5.14 -17.18
C GLN A 5 38.42 -5.06 -18.70
N VAL A 6 37.60 -5.96 -19.27
CA VAL A 6 37.26 -5.96 -20.70
C VAL A 6 36.38 -4.76 -21.06
N ILE A 7 35.37 -4.47 -20.23
CA ILE A 7 34.48 -3.31 -20.42
C ILE A 7 35.23 -1.99 -20.19
N ALA A 8 36.13 -1.94 -19.20
CA ALA A 8 37.00 -0.78 -19.00
C ALA A 8 37.90 -0.53 -20.23
N SER A 9 38.52 -1.59 -20.77
CA SER A 9 39.37 -1.49 -21.97
C SER A 9 38.58 -1.06 -23.21
N ALA A 10 37.35 -1.56 -23.39
CA ALA A 10 36.46 -1.13 -24.46
C ALA A 10 36.03 0.34 -24.30
N THR A 11 35.79 0.79 -23.06
CA THR A 11 35.42 2.19 -22.76
C THR A 11 36.58 3.15 -23.04
N GLU A 12 37.80 2.76 -22.71
CA GLU A 12 39.02 3.53 -23.03
C GLU A 12 39.23 3.65 -24.55
N LEU A 13 39.06 2.55 -25.30
CA LEU A 13 39.14 2.55 -26.76
C LEU A 13 38.08 3.47 -27.39
N VAL A 14 36.82 3.38 -26.95
CA VAL A 14 35.73 4.24 -27.46
C VAL A 14 35.98 5.72 -27.13
N SER A 15 36.55 6.04 -25.95
CA SER A 15 36.96 7.41 -25.60
C SER A 15 38.11 7.92 -26.50
N ALA A 16 39.08 7.06 -26.82
CA ALA A 16 40.14 7.38 -27.78
C ALA A 16 39.56 7.63 -29.19
N MET A 17 38.54 6.87 -29.60
CA MET A 17 37.84 7.09 -30.87
C MET A 17 37.12 8.44 -30.92
N VAL A 18 36.46 8.88 -29.85
CA VAL A 18 35.85 10.23 -29.79
C VAL A 18 36.90 11.32 -30.02
N SER A 19 38.09 11.14 -29.47
CA SER A 19 39.22 12.05 -29.70
C SER A 19 39.71 12.01 -31.15
N ALA A 20 39.78 10.83 -31.78
CA ALA A 20 40.13 10.69 -33.19
C ALA A 20 39.07 11.30 -34.12
N VAL A 21 37.78 11.20 -33.79
CA VAL A 21 36.68 11.86 -34.52
C VAL A 21 36.79 13.38 -34.43
N ARG A 22 37.21 13.94 -33.28
CA ARG A 22 37.49 15.38 -33.17
C ARG A 22 38.65 15.83 -34.07
N ALA A 23 39.70 15.03 -34.20
CA ALA A 23 40.77 15.29 -35.16
C ALA A 23 40.27 15.22 -36.62
N LEU A 24 39.37 14.28 -36.93
CA LEU A 24 38.75 14.18 -38.25
C LEU A 24 37.87 15.40 -38.58
N GLU A 25 37.12 15.93 -37.61
CA GLU A 25 36.34 17.18 -37.83
C GLU A 25 37.22 18.38 -38.14
N GLN A 26 38.36 18.51 -37.46
CA GLN A 26 39.30 19.61 -37.71
C GLN A 26 39.95 19.50 -39.08
N ALA A 27 40.17 18.27 -39.56
CA ALA A 27 40.75 17.98 -40.87
C ALA A 27 39.72 17.85 -42.00
N ALA A 28 38.41 18.00 -41.73
CA ALA A 28 37.35 17.75 -42.70
C ALA A 28 37.40 18.67 -43.94
N SER A 29 38.01 19.85 -43.81
CA SER A 29 38.25 20.80 -44.89
C SER A 29 39.48 20.48 -45.76
N ASP A 30 40.35 19.58 -45.29
CA ASP A 30 41.56 19.15 -45.99
C ASP A 30 41.36 17.80 -46.69
N LEU A 31 41.27 17.85 -48.01
CA LEU A 31 41.04 16.68 -48.87
C LEU A 31 42.19 15.67 -48.88
N ALA A 32 43.40 16.04 -48.42
CA ALA A 32 44.54 15.13 -48.33
C ALA A 32 44.61 14.41 -46.98
N GLU A 33 44.18 15.07 -45.90
CA GLU A 33 44.30 14.57 -44.52
C GLU A 33 43.06 13.81 -44.03
N ALA A 34 41.85 14.20 -44.46
CA ALA A 34 40.60 13.54 -44.06
C ALA A 34 40.55 12.02 -44.35
N PRO A 35 41.04 11.50 -45.50
CA PRO A 35 41.07 10.06 -45.76
C PRO A 35 41.99 9.30 -44.79
N ARG A 36 43.12 9.88 -44.38
CA ARG A 36 44.06 9.28 -43.42
C ARG A 36 43.44 9.19 -42.03
N ARG A 37 42.72 10.23 -41.61
CA ARG A 37 42.02 10.28 -40.31
C ARG A 37 40.83 9.32 -40.25
N LEU A 38 40.14 9.09 -41.38
CA LEU A 38 39.12 8.03 -41.48
C LEU A 38 39.72 6.64 -41.38
N GLN A 39 40.91 6.40 -41.95
CA GLN A 39 41.60 5.11 -41.83
C GLN A 39 41.91 4.77 -40.37
N VAL A 40 42.38 5.74 -39.59
CA VAL A 40 42.64 5.58 -38.15
C VAL A 40 41.37 5.15 -37.38
N LEU A 41 40.19 5.67 -37.75
CA LEU A 41 38.93 5.24 -37.13
C LEU A 41 38.54 3.80 -37.52
N GLU A 42 38.85 3.36 -38.74
CA GLU A 42 38.63 1.97 -39.15
C GLU A 42 39.56 1.00 -38.42
N ASP A 43 40.79 1.41 -38.13
CA ASP A 43 41.75 0.64 -37.35
C ASP A 43 41.23 0.47 -35.91
N PHE A 44 40.73 1.53 -35.28
CA PHE A 44 40.10 1.44 -33.95
C PHE A 44 38.86 0.54 -33.90
N VAL A 45 38.02 0.57 -34.94
CA VAL A 45 36.86 -0.34 -35.04
C VAL A 45 37.34 -1.80 -35.15
N SER A 46 38.45 -2.03 -35.85
CA SER A 46 39.04 -3.37 -36.01
C SER A 46 39.67 -3.87 -34.70
N ASP A 47 40.30 -2.98 -33.92
CA ASP A 47 40.83 -3.29 -32.60
C ASP A 47 39.71 -3.64 -31.60
N LEU A 48 38.59 -2.92 -31.65
CA LEU A 48 37.39 -3.24 -30.86
C LEU A 48 36.78 -4.59 -31.25
N ASP A 49 36.76 -4.93 -32.54
CA ASP A 49 36.34 -6.26 -33.02
C ASP A 49 37.24 -7.37 -32.46
N ALA A 50 38.55 -7.20 -32.54
CA ALA A 50 39.51 -8.17 -32.04
C ALA A 50 39.36 -8.38 -30.51
N LEU A 51 39.15 -7.30 -29.76
CA LEU A 51 38.94 -7.35 -28.31
C LEU A 51 37.61 -8.02 -27.94
N THR A 52 36.55 -7.78 -28.73
CA THR A 52 35.22 -8.39 -28.55
C THR A 52 35.24 -9.88 -28.88
N GLU A 53 35.92 -10.28 -29.95
CA GLU A 53 36.01 -11.68 -30.35
C GLU A 53 36.92 -12.48 -29.40
N GLN A 54 38.04 -11.92 -28.97
CA GLN A 54 38.92 -12.54 -27.98
C GLN A 54 38.22 -12.75 -26.63
N SER A 55 37.35 -11.81 -26.22
CA SER A 55 36.59 -11.93 -24.97
C SER A 55 35.44 -12.94 -25.09
N ARG A 56 34.70 -12.96 -26.21
CA ARG A 56 33.67 -14.00 -26.48
C ARG A 56 34.26 -15.41 -26.47
N GLN A 57 35.41 -15.60 -27.10
CA GLN A 57 36.10 -16.90 -27.12
C GLN A 57 36.60 -17.34 -25.74
N ARG A 58 37.12 -16.40 -24.93
CA ARG A 58 37.56 -16.70 -23.54
C ARG A 58 36.42 -16.97 -22.57
N HIS A 59 35.23 -16.43 -22.83
CA HIS A 59 34.07 -16.52 -21.93
C HIS A 59 32.92 -17.40 -22.46
N ALA A 60 33.14 -18.16 -23.54
CA ALA A 60 32.14 -19.04 -24.16
C ALA A 60 31.48 -20.02 -23.18
N ASN A 61 32.21 -20.49 -22.16
CA ASN A 61 31.72 -21.45 -21.17
C ASN A 61 31.05 -20.79 -19.94
N LYS A 62 30.98 -19.44 -19.88
CA LYS A 62 30.43 -18.67 -18.74
C LYS A 62 29.28 -17.73 -19.13
N LEU A 63 28.75 -17.83 -20.35
CA LEU A 63 27.66 -17.00 -20.88
C LEU A 63 26.27 -17.44 -20.37
N HIS A 64 26.10 -17.52 -19.05
CA HIS A 64 24.78 -17.62 -18.40
C HIS A 64 24.35 -16.31 -17.71
N ALA A 65 25.14 -15.24 -17.84
CA ALA A 65 24.80 -13.92 -17.32
C ALA A 65 24.11 -13.04 -18.39
N PRO A 66 22.79 -12.81 -18.33
CA PRO A 66 22.04 -12.07 -19.36
C PRO A 66 22.46 -10.60 -19.49
N GLN A 67 23.09 -10.03 -18.45
CA GLN A 67 23.56 -8.64 -18.46
C GLN A 67 24.83 -8.45 -19.29
N LEU A 68 25.73 -9.44 -19.29
CA LEU A 68 26.94 -9.44 -20.13
C LEU A 68 26.59 -9.50 -21.61
N ASP A 69 25.65 -10.39 -21.94
CA ASP A 69 25.21 -10.60 -23.31
C ASP A 69 24.55 -9.34 -23.87
N ARG A 70 23.73 -8.64 -23.07
CA ARG A 70 23.17 -7.33 -23.43
C ARG A 70 24.24 -6.26 -23.69
N GLN A 71 25.34 -6.24 -22.93
CA GLN A 71 26.43 -5.29 -23.14
C GLN A 71 27.26 -5.60 -24.39
N PHE A 72 27.56 -6.88 -24.65
CA PHE A 72 28.22 -7.29 -25.90
C PHE A 72 27.33 -7.08 -27.13
N GLN A 73 26.01 -7.24 -27.01
CA GLN A 73 25.05 -6.91 -28.06
C GLN A 73 24.94 -5.40 -28.28
N SER A 74 25.06 -4.59 -27.23
CA SER A 74 25.12 -3.12 -27.33
C SER A 74 26.39 -2.68 -28.07
N LEU A 75 27.55 -3.20 -27.68
CA LEU A 75 28.84 -2.91 -28.33
C LEU A 75 28.84 -3.35 -29.80
N GLY A 76 28.30 -4.54 -30.11
CA GLY A 76 28.16 -5.01 -31.48
C GLY A 76 27.30 -4.09 -32.35
N ARG A 77 26.18 -3.59 -31.82
CA ARG A 77 25.32 -2.62 -32.53
C ARG A 77 26.03 -1.30 -32.82
N LEU A 78 26.80 -0.78 -31.86
CA LEU A 78 27.61 0.42 -32.07
C LEU A 78 28.62 0.21 -33.21
N MET A 79 29.33 -0.92 -33.21
CA MET A 79 30.33 -1.22 -34.23
C MET A 79 29.72 -1.31 -35.64
N ASP A 80 28.53 -1.91 -35.78
CA ASP A 80 27.81 -1.95 -37.05
C ASP A 80 27.41 -0.55 -37.54
N GLN A 81 26.95 0.31 -36.63
CA GLN A 81 26.61 1.71 -36.94
C GLN A 81 27.84 2.51 -37.37
N LEU A 82 28.97 2.36 -36.66
CA LEU A 82 30.24 3.01 -36.98
C LEU A 82 30.76 2.57 -38.36
N ARG A 83 30.77 1.26 -38.65
CA ARG A 83 31.17 0.72 -39.96
C ARG A 83 30.30 1.31 -41.07
N GLY A 84 28.99 1.38 -40.85
CA GLY A 84 28.04 1.96 -41.80
C GLY A 84 28.27 3.44 -42.06
N ASN A 85 28.54 4.23 -41.01
CA ASN A 85 28.73 5.67 -41.12
C ASN A 85 30.11 6.04 -41.68
N ILE A 86 31.18 5.31 -41.32
CA ILE A 86 32.53 5.47 -41.89
C ILE A 86 32.54 5.14 -43.39
N ALA A 87 31.87 4.05 -43.81
CA ALA A 87 31.76 3.69 -45.22
C ALA A 87 31.02 4.76 -46.04
N LYS A 88 29.98 5.38 -45.48
CA LYS A 88 29.26 6.50 -46.10
C LYS A 88 30.15 7.74 -46.19
N ALA A 89 30.91 8.07 -45.14
CA ALA A 89 31.88 9.17 -45.13
C ALA A 89 32.96 8.99 -46.23
N ARG A 90 33.48 7.76 -46.39
CA ARG A 90 34.45 7.43 -47.45
C ARG A 90 33.85 7.55 -48.85
N LYS A 91 32.59 7.15 -49.06
CA LYS A 91 31.90 7.31 -50.36
C LYS A 91 31.79 8.79 -50.76
N VAL A 92 31.50 9.68 -49.81
CA VAL A 92 31.45 11.14 -50.05
C VAL A 92 32.81 11.67 -50.52
N LEU A 93 33.92 11.17 -49.98
CA LEU A 93 35.27 11.56 -50.39
C LEU A 93 35.68 10.96 -51.75
N SER A 94 35.32 9.70 -52.03
CA SER A 94 35.69 9.00 -53.27
C SER A 94 34.88 9.41 -54.52
N GLY A 95 33.71 10.04 -54.36
CA GLY A 95 32.86 10.49 -55.47
C GLY A 95 33.41 11.66 -56.31
N SER A 96 34.60 12.16 -55.99
CA SER A 96 35.25 13.31 -56.65
C SER A 96 36.18 12.93 -57.82
N GLY A 97 36.16 11.68 -58.29
CA GLY A 97 37.08 11.17 -59.31
C GLY A 97 36.45 10.99 -60.70
N LYS A 98 35.92 12.05 -61.33
CA LYS A 98 35.79 12.22 -62.80
C LYS A 98 35.07 13.54 -63.13
N GLY A 99 35.82 14.54 -63.61
CA GLY A 99 35.26 15.78 -64.17
C GLY A 99 35.92 17.04 -63.61
N LYS A 100 37.03 17.46 -64.23
CA LYS A 100 37.71 18.73 -63.98
C LYS A 100 36.74 19.89 -64.25
N GLY A 101 36.60 20.80 -63.29
CA GLY A 101 35.93 22.09 -63.48
C GLY A 101 34.64 22.27 -62.69
N LYS A 102 34.75 22.48 -61.37
CA LYS A 102 33.79 23.21 -60.51
C LYS A 102 34.34 23.36 -59.09
N GLY A 103 35.54 23.93 -58.96
CA GLY A 103 36.13 24.28 -57.66
C GLY A 103 35.38 25.41 -56.94
N PHE A 104 34.69 26.27 -57.69
CA PHE A 104 33.98 27.43 -57.11
C PHE A 104 32.54 27.10 -56.64
N ALA A 105 31.91 26.06 -57.19
CA ALA A 105 30.54 25.67 -56.83
C ALA A 105 30.43 24.84 -55.53
N ARG A 106 31.57 24.38 -54.96
CA ARG A 106 31.60 23.66 -53.67
C ARG A 106 31.71 24.64 -52.49
N LEU A 107 32.55 25.67 -52.60
CA LEU A 107 32.75 26.70 -51.58
C LEU A 107 31.50 27.56 -51.30
N VAL A 108 30.63 27.71 -52.31
CA VAL A 108 29.37 28.47 -52.17
C VAL A 108 28.22 27.58 -51.66
N ARG A 109 28.31 26.25 -51.78
CA ARG A 109 27.27 25.31 -51.31
C ARG A 109 27.52 24.82 -49.87
N SER A 110 28.76 24.85 -49.38
CA SER A 110 29.11 24.58 -47.97
C SER A 110 28.48 25.58 -47.00
N SER A 111 28.20 26.81 -47.45
CA SER A 111 27.66 27.88 -46.60
C SER A 111 26.13 27.83 -46.42
N VAL A 112 25.40 27.04 -47.23
CA VAL A 112 23.93 27.03 -47.24
C VAL A 112 23.31 25.64 -46.95
N THR A 113 24.08 24.54 -47.03
CA THR A 113 23.54 23.19 -46.74
C THR A 113 24.38 22.31 -45.81
N GLY A 114 25.49 22.82 -45.25
CA GLY A 114 26.41 22.06 -44.40
C GLY A 114 27.27 21.07 -45.19
N ASP A 115 28.51 20.86 -44.75
CA ASP A 115 29.43 19.92 -45.41
C ASP A 115 28.89 18.47 -45.28
N PRO A 116 28.62 17.76 -46.39
CA PRO A 116 28.08 16.40 -46.34
C PRO A 116 29.00 15.40 -45.62
N LEU A 117 30.31 15.66 -45.54
CA LEU A 117 31.22 14.85 -44.72
C LEU A 117 30.98 15.11 -43.22
N MET A 118 30.90 16.38 -42.82
CA MET A 118 30.66 16.78 -41.43
C MET A 118 29.36 16.20 -40.86
N ARG A 119 28.35 15.95 -41.69
CA ARG A 119 27.13 15.26 -41.25
C ARG A 119 27.44 13.85 -40.72
N TYR A 120 28.25 13.07 -41.43
CA TYR A 120 28.59 11.71 -41.00
C TYR A 120 29.59 11.71 -39.85
N VAL A 121 30.51 12.68 -39.81
CA VAL A 121 31.45 12.81 -38.68
C VAL A 121 30.71 13.15 -37.38
N ARG A 122 29.69 14.02 -37.45
CA ARG A 122 28.80 14.28 -36.30
C ARG A 122 28.03 13.03 -35.88
N LEU A 123 27.44 12.29 -36.83
CA LEU A 123 26.73 11.03 -36.51
C LEU A 123 27.65 10.02 -35.82
N ILE A 124 28.89 9.85 -36.30
CA ILE A 124 29.88 8.96 -35.67
C ILE A 124 30.19 9.42 -34.24
N ARG A 125 30.37 10.73 -34.02
CA ARG A 125 30.58 11.29 -32.68
C ARG A 125 29.39 11.03 -31.77
N ASP A 126 28.18 11.30 -32.27
CA ASP A 126 26.94 11.19 -31.51
C ASP A 126 26.71 9.73 -31.10
N ASP A 127 26.93 8.77 -32.00
CA ASP A 127 26.86 7.32 -31.72
C ASP A 127 27.85 6.91 -30.62
N LEU A 128 29.11 7.37 -30.69
CA LEU A 128 30.15 7.07 -29.68
C LEU A 128 29.82 7.70 -28.31
N ASN A 129 29.40 8.97 -28.29
CA ASN A 129 29.05 9.68 -27.07
C ASN A 129 27.81 9.09 -26.41
N GLN A 130 26.78 8.77 -27.20
CA GLN A 130 25.57 8.11 -26.70
C GLN A 130 25.90 6.77 -26.05
N TRP A 131 26.81 5.98 -26.64
CA TRP A 131 27.23 4.72 -26.03
C TRP A 131 28.05 4.92 -24.75
N LEU A 132 28.96 5.91 -24.71
CA LEU A 132 29.70 6.26 -23.48
C LEU A 132 28.78 6.76 -22.36
N GLU A 133 27.77 7.57 -22.70
CA GLU A 133 26.73 8.02 -21.76
C GLU A 133 25.93 6.84 -21.23
N LEU A 134 25.57 5.87 -22.08
CA LEU A 134 24.90 4.63 -21.64
C LEU A 134 25.75 3.81 -20.67
N GLN A 135 27.07 3.74 -20.85
CA GLN A 135 27.98 3.06 -19.91
C GLN A 135 28.16 3.83 -18.59
N GLN A 136 28.30 5.15 -18.65
CA GLN A 136 28.30 6.00 -17.46
C GLN A 136 26.98 5.91 -16.69
N LEU A 137 25.85 5.80 -17.40
CA LEU A 137 24.53 5.51 -16.84
C LEU A 137 24.47 4.13 -16.17
N THR A 138 25.18 3.11 -16.66
CA THR A 138 25.16 1.79 -16.01
C THR A 138 25.99 1.77 -14.72
N GLN A 139 27.13 2.47 -14.68
CA GLN A 139 27.93 2.67 -13.47
C GLN A 139 27.27 3.63 -12.48
N SER A 140 26.60 4.68 -12.97
CA SER A 140 25.82 5.58 -12.13
C SER A 140 24.57 4.89 -11.62
N VAL A 141 23.93 3.98 -12.37
CA VAL A 141 22.87 3.11 -11.86
C VAL A 141 23.37 2.21 -10.73
N GLY A 142 24.61 1.70 -10.75
CA GLY A 142 25.18 0.98 -9.60
C GLY A 142 25.34 1.86 -8.35
N LYS A 143 25.81 3.11 -8.51
CA LYS A 143 25.91 4.10 -7.41
C LYS A 143 24.55 4.67 -7.00
N VAL A 144 23.62 4.78 -7.94
CA VAL A 144 22.25 5.26 -7.74
C VAL A 144 21.48 4.17 -7.03
N ILE A 145 21.55 2.89 -7.42
CA ILE A 145 21.03 1.75 -6.65
C ILE A 145 21.63 1.73 -5.24
N ALA A 146 22.92 2.00 -5.05
CA ALA A 146 23.52 2.13 -3.71
C ALA A 146 23.07 3.39 -2.93
N SER A 147 22.61 4.42 -3.62
CA SER A 147 21.97 5.61 -3.02
C SER A 147 20.47 5.43 -2.82
N THR A 148 19.82 4.57 -3.62
CA THR A 148 18.40 4.22 -3.64
C THR A 148 18.10 3.13 -2.62
N ALA A 149 19.00 2.17 -2.39
CA ALA A 149 19.02 1.28 -1.23
C ALA A 149 19.33 2.06 0.07
N ARG A 150 20.04 3.21 -0.06
CA ARG A 150 20.21 4.16 1.04
C ARG A 150 18.99 5.06 1.27
N SER A 151 18.22 5.33 0.22
CA SER A 151 17.04 6.20 0.21
C SER A 151 15.72 5.45 0.02
N THR A 152 15.70 4.12 0.25
CA THR A 152 14.47 3.32 0.32
C THR A 152 13.63 3.91 1.44
N PRO A 153 12.29 3.95 1.31
CA PRO A 153 11.43 4.45 2.38
C PRO A 153 11.80 3.79 3.71
N ALA A 154 11.76 4.53 4.81
CA ALA A 154 12.11 4.08 6.17
C ALA A 154 11.35 2.80 6.66
N LEU A 155 10.43 2.27 5.84
CA LEU A 155 9.60 1.09 6.08
C LEU A 155 10.32 -0.27 5.91
N VAL A 156 11.47 -0.36 5.23
CA VAL A 156 12.14 -1.66 4.94
C VAL A 156 13.58 -1.72 5.48
N ARG A 157 13.74 -1.28 6.74
CA ARG A 157 14.95 -1.55 7.52
C ARG A 157 14.57 -2.04 8.90
N VAL A 158 15.16 -3.16 9.31
CA VAL A 158 15.11 -3.61 10.70
C VAL A 158 15.90 -2.62 11.54
N LYS A 159 15.29 -1.98 12.52
CA LYS A 159 16.03 -1.08 13.43
C LYS A 159 16.84 -1.94 14.41
N SER A 160 18.13 -1.66 14.57
CA SER A 160 18.95 -2.32 15.59
C SER A 160 18.59 -1.80 16.98
N GLU A 161 18.57 -2.66 17.99
CA GLU A 161 18.56 -2.22 19.39
C GLU A 161 19.86 -1.47 19.71
N HIS A 162 19.74 -0.19 20.10
CA HIS A 162 20.87 0.62 20.51
C HIS A 162 21.54 0.02 21.75
N GLY A 163 22.78 -0.43 21.58
CA GLY A 163 23.65 -0.84 22.68
C GLY A 163 24.16 -2.27 22.67
N TYR A 164 23.91 -2.99 21.57
CA TYR A 164 24.61 -4.24 21.31
C TYR A 164 25.87 -3.98 20.45
N PRO A 165 27.07 -4.20 20.98
CA PRO A 165 28.31 -4.09 20.21
C PRO A 165 28.39 -5.16 19.11
N VAL A 166 29.14 -4.86 18.04
CA VAL A 166 29.22 -5.70 16.83
C VAL A 166 30.16 -6.87 17.07
N SER A 167 29.60 -8.07 17.24
CA SER A 167 30.38 -9.29 17.47
C SER A 167 31.09 -9.78 16.19
N LYS A 168 32.20 -10.52 16.34
CA LYS A 168 32.85 -11.26 15.24
C LYS A 168 31.92 -12.26 14.54
N LYS A 169 30.89 -12.73 15.23
CA LYS A 169 29.88 -13.62 14.65
C LYS A 169 28.98 -12.90 13.66
N CYS A 170 28.71 -11.60 13.86
CA CYS A 170 27.97 -10.78 12.90
C CYS A 170 28.70 -10.73 11.55
N SER A 171 30.03 -10.53 11.55
CA SER A 171 30.81 -10.54 10.30
C SER A 171 30.78 -11.91 9.62
N TYR A 172 30.90 -13.01 10.39
CA TYR A 172 30.80 -14.36 9.84
C TYR A 172 29.44 -14.63 9.16
N VAL A 173 28.33 -14.26 9.81
CA VAL A 173 26.99 -14.44 9.22
C VAL A 173 26.81 -13.56 7.99
N ARG A 174 27.32 -12.33 7.98
CA ARG A 174 27.29 -11.47 6.79
C ARG A 174 28.04 -12.09 5.62
N GLU A 175 29.23 -12.64 5.85
CA GLU A 175 30.01 -13.35 4.83
C GLU A 175 29.24 -14.56 4.26
N LEU A 176 28.50 -15.30 5.11
CA LEU A 176 27.65 -16.40 4.65
C LEU A 176 26.48 -15.92 3.77
N LEU A 177 25.87 -14.81 4.15
CA LEU A 177 24.78 -14.18 3.38
C LEU A 177 25.27 -13.63 2.01
N GLU A 178 26.55 -13.28 1.88
CA GLU A 178 27.15 -12.78 0.64
C GLU A 178 27.68 -13.88 -0.31
N ARG A 179 27.93 -15.09 0.18
CA ARG A 179 28.47 -16.19 -0.64
C ARG A 179 27.50 -16.69 -1.70
N ASP A 180 27.93 -16.66 -2.97
CA ASP A 180 27.19 -17.27 -4.09
C ASP A 180 27.06 -18.79 -3.91
N GLY A 181 25.84 -19.32 -4.00
CA GLY A 181 25.54 -20.75 -3.82
C GLY A 181 25.37 -21.23 -2.38
N ALA A 182 25.39 -20.33 -1.39
CA ALA A 182 25.03 -20.65 -0.02
C ALA A 182 23.51 -20.94 0.13
N HIS A 183 23.15 -21.64 1.20
CA HIS A 183 21.75 -21.97 1.49
C HIS A 183 20.90 -20.71 1.59
N ARG A 184 19.66 -20.77 1.08
CA ARG A 184 18.70 -19.65 1.19
C ARG A 184 18.35 -19.32 2.64
N VAL A 185 18.53 -20.29 3.55
CA VAL A 185 18.26 -20.15 4.98
C VAL A 185 19.57 -20.17 5.75
N VAL A 186 19.74 -19.18 6.62
CA VAL A 186 20.77 -19.19 7.67
C VAL A 186 20.07 -19.29 9.01
N LEU A 187 20.33 -20.37 9.74
CA LEU A 187 19.71 -20.68 11.03
C LEU A 187 20.67 -20.30 12.16
N ILE A 188 20.33 -19.30 12.96
CA ILE A 188 21.06 -18.95 14.18
C ILE A 188 20.52 -19.81 15.32
N VAL A 189 21.36 -20.69 15.85
CA VAL A 189 21.02 -21.64 16.93
C VAL A 189 21.87 -21.39 18.18
N GLY A 190 21.34 -21.79 19.33
CA GLY A 190 21.98 -21.59 20.62
C GLY A 190 20.96 -21.58 21.75
N LEU A 191 21.47 -21.58 22.98
CA LEU A 191 20.66 -21.64 24.20
C LEU A 191 19.63 -20.50 24.32
N SER A 192 18.61 -20.71 25.15
CA SER A 192 17.60 -19.69 25.43
C SER A 192 18.23 -18.43 26.04
N GLY A 193 17.71 -17.26 25.67
CA GLY A 193 18.14 -15.98 26.25
C GLY A 193 19.59 -15.58 25.92
N ILE A 194 20.22 -16.17 24.90
CA ILE A 194 21.63 -15.92 24.56
C ILE A 194 21.86 -14.74 23.57
N GLY A 195 20.78 -14.13 23.07
CA GLY A 195 20.88 -12.97 22.16
C GLY A 195 20.82 -13.31 20.66
N LYS A 196 20.28 -14.47 20.27
CA LYS A 196 20.08 -14.85 18.84
C LYS A 196 19.33 -13.78 18.05
N SER A 197 18.21 -13.30 18.59
CA SER A 197 17.38 -12.27 17.96
C SER A 197 18.12 -10.93 17.86
N CYS A 198 18.85 -10.53 18.92
CA CYS A 198 19.68 -9.32 18.89
C CYS A 198 20.75 -9.40 17.80
N LEU A 199 21.46 -10.54 17.69
CA LEU A 199 22.45 -10.80 16.65
C LEU A 199 21.82 -10.67 15.24
N ALA A 200 20.66 -11.29 15.06
CA ALA A 200 19.97 -11.31 13.77
C ALA A 200 19.46 -9.92 13.35
N ARG A 201 18.87 -9.15 14.29
CA ARG A 201 18.44 -7.77 14.04
C ARG A 201 19.60 -6.84 13.72
N GLN A 202 20.77 -7.03 14.35
CA GLN A 202 21.97 -6.25 14.05
C GLN A 202 22.53 -6.53 12.64
N ILE A 203 22.36 -7.76 12.14
CA ILE A 203 22.71 -8.10 10.75
C ILE A 203 21.66 -7.50 9.81
N ALA A 204 20.38 -7.60 10.15
CA ALA A 204 19.29 -7.08 9.33
C ALA A 204 19.21 -5.54 9.31
N SER A 205 19.75 -4.84 10.31
CA SER A 205 19.82 -3.38 10.32
C SER A 205 20.84 -2.80 9.35
N ASP A 206 21.89 -3.57 9.06
CA ASP A 206 22.93 -3.24 8.09
C ASP A 206 23.15 -4.46 7.18
N PRO A 207 22.16 -4.75 6.31
CA PRO A 207 22.19 -5.95 5.49
C PRO A 207 23.26 -5.84 4.40
N PRO A 208 23.83 -6.98 3.96
CA PRO A 208 24.76 -7.01 2.84
C PRO A 208 24.28 -6.29 1.57
N PHE A 209 25.22 -5.77 0.77
CA PHE A 209 24.92 -4.98 -0.43
C PHE A 209 24.12 -5.73 -1.51
N SER A 210 24.08 -7.06 -1.46
CA SER A 210 23.29 -7.89 -2.37
C SER A 210 21.78 -7.70 -2.21
N PHE A 211 21.30 -7.26 -1.04
CA PHE A 211 19.89 -7.09 -0.72
C PHE A 211 19.39 -5.69 -1.07
N VAL A 212 19.19 -5.44 -2.37
CA VAL A 212 18.84 -4.11 -2.90
C VAL A 212 17.45 -3.61 -2.46
N ASP A 213 16.53 -4.52 -2.11
CA ASP A 213 15.20 -4.20 -1.61
C ASP A 213 15.16 -4.02 -0.07
N GLY A 214 16.30 -4.15 0.61
CA GLY A 214 16.43 -3.93 2.05
C GLY A 214 16.20 -5.17 2.92
N ALA A 215 15.84 -4.94 4.18
CA ALA A 215 15.65 -6.00 5.17
C ALA A 215 14.42 -5.76 6.05
N ILE A 216 13.77 -6.84 6.45
CA ILE A 216 12.49 -6.79 7.16
C ILE A 216 12.37 -7.96 8.15
N GLU A 217 11.77 -7.70 9.29
CA GLU A 217 11.59 -8.65 10.38
C GLU A 217 10.14 -9.10 10.50
N ILE A 218 9.95 -10.42 10.68
CA ILE A 218 8.69 -11.05 11.01
C ILE A 218 8.89 -11.86 12.29
N GLY A 219 8.35 -11.36 13.40
CA GLY A 219 8.35 -12.07 14.69
C GLY A 219 7.17 -13.03 14.81
N PHE A 220 7.43 -14.33 14.95
CA PHE A 220 6.41 -15.36 15.13
C PHE A 220 6.05 -15.57 16.59
N GLY A 221 7.06 -15.81 17.43
CA GLY A 221 6.86 -16.04 18.87
C GLY A 221 6.17 -17.36 19.18
N ARG A 222 6.17 -17.75 20.47
CA ARG A 222 5.51 -18.99 20.93
C ARG A 222 4.01 -19.04 20.63
N TRP A 223 3.36 -17.88 20.58
CA TRP A 223 1.92 -17.77 20.28
C TRP A 223 1.55 -18.36 18.91
N CYS A 224 2.49 -18.32 17.96
CA CYS A 224 2.38 -18.87 16.62
C CYS A 224 2.93 -20.31 16.56
N SER A 225 2.57 -21.14 17.55
CA SER A 225 2.90 -22.57 17.59
C SER A 225 1.63 -23.41 17.76
N ARG A 226 1.69 -24.68 17.34
CA ARG A 226 0.62 -25.65 17.56
C ARG A 226 0.40 -25.91 19.04
N ALA A 227 1.47 -25.90 19.84
CA ALA A 227 1.41 -26.04 21.29
C ALA A 227 0.57 -24.93 21.94
N ALA A 228 0.78 -23.66 21.56
CA ALA A 228 -0.01 -22.52 22.05
C ALA A 228 -1.48 -22.53 21.57
N CYS A 229 -1.80 -23.34 20.56
CA CYS A 229 -3.13 -23.50 20.00
C CYS A 229 -3.86 -24.75 20.54
N ASN A 230 -3.36 -25.38 21.62
CA ASN A 230 -3.86 -26.66 22.13
C ASN A 230 -3.91 -27.77 21.05
N GLY A 231 -2.97 -27.74 20.10
CA GLY A 231 -2.91 -28.65 18.95
C GLY A 231 -3.91 -28.35 17.83
N SER A 232 -4.70 -27.28 17.91
CA SER A 232 -5.65 -26.90 16.86
C SER A 232 -4.94 -26.39 15.61
N ARG A 233 -5.02 -27.17 14.52
CA ARG A 233 -4.46 -26.81 13.22
C ARG A 233 -5.13 -25.56 12.62
N SER A 234 -6.45 -25.44 12.73
CA SER A 234 -7.19 -24.30 12.16
C SER A 234 -6.80 -23.00 12.84
N GLU A 235 -6.65 -23.03 14.16
CA GLU A 235 -6.23 -21.84 14.91
C GLU A 235 -4.80 -21.46 14.56
N TYR A 236 -3.87 -22.41 14.58
CA TYR A 236 -2.49 -22.17 14.14
C TYR A 236 -2.40 -21.57 12.72
N HIS A 237 -3.15 -22.12 11.75
CA HIS A 237 -3.18 -21.59 10.39
C HIS A 237 -3.69 -20.14 10.33
N LYS A 238 -4.74 -19.80 11.09
CA LYS A 238 -5.25 -18.42 11.16
C LYS A 238 -4.21 -17.46 11.71
N ARG A 239 -3.51 -17.86 12.78
CA ARG A 239 -2.46 -17.05 13.43
C ARG A 239 -1.28 -16.81 12.50
N LEU A 240 -0.86 -17.86 11.80
CA LEU A 240 0.22 -17.78 10.81
C LEU A 240 -0.18 -16.92 9.60
N ALA A 241 -1.40 -17.11 9.07
CA ALA A 241 -1.93 -16.31 7.97
C ALA A 241 -1.96 -14.82 8.34
N ARG A 242 -2.39 -14.49 9.57
CA ARG A 242 -2.38 -13.11 10.07
C ARG A 242 -0.97 -12.50 10.07
N LYS A 243 0.05 -13.24 10.55
CA LYS A 243 1.44 -12.77 10.54
C LYS A 243 1.98 -12.53 9.12
N ILE A 244 1.65 -13.41 8.17
CA ILE A 244 2.06 -13.24 6.77
C ILE A 244 1.29 -12.08 6.11
N CYS A 245 0.01 -11.88 6.42
CA CYS A 245 -0.75 -10.71 5.97
C CYS A 245 -0.12 -9.41 6.47
N THR A 246 0.25 -9.33 7.75
CA THR A 246 0.95 -8.16 8.30
C THR A 246 2.25 -7.89 7.54
N PHE A 247 3.00 -8.94 7.21
CA PHE A 247 4.18 -8.82 6.36
C PHE A 247 3.85 -8.28 4.95
N LEU A 248 2.83 -8.83 4.29
CA LEU A 248 2.37 -8.37 2.97
C LEU A 248 1.96 -6.89 2.97
N VAL A 249 1.33 -6.43 4.05
CA VAL A 249 1.00 -5.02 4.25
C VAL A 249 2.27 -4.18 4.41
N GLN A 250 3.25 -4.64 5.21
CA GLN A 250 4.52 -3.92 5.42
C GLN A 250 5.31 -3.72 4.12
N ILE A 251 5.30 -4.71 3.20
CA ILE A 251 5.96 -4.60 1.89
C ILE A 251 5.08 -3.93 0.81
N GLY A 252 3.93 -3.35 1.21
CA GLY A 252 3.04 -2.59 0.34
C GLY A 252 2.28 -3.42 -0.70
N SER A 253 2.21 -4.74 -0.51
CA SER A 253 1.56 -5.68 -1.44
C SER A 253 0.10 -5.98 -1.09
N MET A 254 -0.39 -5.41 0.01
CA MET A 254 -1.73 -5.64 0.54
C MET A 254 -2.20 -4.43 1.38
N THR A 255 -3.51 -4.18 1.42
CA THR A 255 -4.10 -3.16 2.29
C THR A 255 -4.65 -3.77 3.59
N VAL A 256 -4.68 -2.99 4.69
CA VAL A 256 -5.19 -3.44 6.00
C VAL A 256 -6.63 -3.97 5.92
N LYS A 257 -7.44 -3.45 4.99
CA LYS A 257 -8.83 -3.88 4.78
C LYS A 257 -8.94 -5.28 4.16
N GLU A 258 -7.90 -5.75 3.46
CA GLU A 258 -7.88 -7.06 2.83
C GLU A 258 -7.43 -8.18 3.78
N GLU A 259 -6.95 -7.86 4.99
CA GLU A 259 -6.40 -8.84 5.95
C GLU A 259 -7.44 -9.83 6.47
N VAL A 260 -8.72 -9.50 6.40
CA VAL A 260 -9.79 -10.23 7.08
C VAL A 260 -10.20 -11.50 6.32
N GLY A 261 -9.97 -12.66 6.94
CA GLY A 261 -10.63 -13.92 6.58
C GLY A 261 -10.02 -14.74 5.43
N LYS A 262 -8.81 -14.41 4.97
CA LYS A 262 -8.08 -15.20 3.96
C LYS A 262 -7.51 -16.49 4.56
N ASP A 263 -7.54 -17.58 3.80
CA ASP A 263 -6.91 -18.84 4.19
C ASP A 263 -5.38 -18.76 4.06
N LEU A 264 -4.66 -19.59 4.82
CA LEU A 264 -3.19 -19.60 4.82
C LEU A 264 -2.60 -19.84 3.43
N ASP A 265 -3.18 -20.75 2.65
CA ASP A 265 -2.62 -21.10 1.33
C ASP A 265 -2.82 -19.96 0.31
N ASP A 266 -3.94 -19.23 0.38
CA ASP A 266 -4.17 -18.02 -0.43
C ASP A 266 -3.15 -16.92 -0.08
N VAL A 267 -2.91 -16.72 1.22
CA VAL A 267 -1.93 -15.76 1.71
C VAL A 267 -0.51 -16.13 1.29
N CYS A 268 -0.16 -17.43 1.27
CA CYS A 268 1.12 -17.90 0.76
C CYS A 268 1.27 -17.66 -0.76
N CYS A 269 0.19 -17.76 -1.54
CA CYS A 269 0.21 -17.44 -2.98
C CYS A 269 0.46 -15.94 -3.22
N LEU A 270 -0.15 -15.09 -2.39
CA LEU A 270 0.10 -13.64 -2.41
C LEU A 270 1.55 -13.33 -2.02
N LEU A 271 2.08 -14.00 -0.99
CA LEU A 271 3.47 -13.90 -0.56
C LEU A 271 4.44 -14.27 -1.70
N GLN A 272 4.20 -15.37 -2.39
CA GLN A 272 4.98 -15.76 -3.57
C GLN A 272 4.98 -14.65 -4.61
N THR A 273 3.80 -14.13 -4.96
CA THR A 273 3.64 -13.10 -5.99
C THR A 273 4.34 -11.79 -5.60
N ALA A 274 4.24 -11.40 -4.33
CA ALA A 274 4.82 -10.17 -3.79
C ALA A 274 6.35 -10.18 -3.78
N LEU A 275 6.95 -11.37 -3.64
CA LEU A 275 8.41 -11.54 -3.56
C LEU A 275 9.08 -11.85 -4.90
N VAL A 276 8.33 -12.12 -5.98
CA VAL A 276 8.92 -12.35 -7.31
C VAL A 276 9.82 -11.17 -7.72
N GLY A 277 11.06 -11.47 -8.07
CA GLY A 277 12.06 -10.49 -8.50
C GLY A 277 12.62 -9.58 -7.40
N ARG A 278 12.24 -9.80 -6.13
CA ARG A 278 12.78 -9.07 -4.98
C ARG A 278 14.10 -9.69 -4.52
N SER A 279 15.01 -8.87 -4.01
CA SER A 279 16.22 -9.26 -3.31
C SER A 279 16.25 -8.63 -1.90
N MET A 280 15.67 -9.34 -0.94
CA MET A 280 15.51 -8.89 0.45
C MET A 280 16.16 -9.84 1.44
N LEU A 281 16.63 -9.30 2.57
CA LEU A 281 16.93 -10.10 3.76
C LEU A 281 15.68 -10.16 4.65
N ILE A 282 15.08 -11.34 4.77
CA ILE A 282 13.89 -11.56 5.59
C ILE A 282 14.31 -12.26 6.89
N LEU A 283 14.19 -11.54 8.02
CA LEU A 283 14.43 -12.07 9.35
C LEU A 283 13.15 -12.73 9.87
N LEU A 284 13.18 -14.06 10.04
CA LEU A 284 12.12 -14.83 10.69
C LEU A 284 12.53 -15.03 12.16
N ASP A 285 12.01 -14.19 13.06
CA ASP A 285 12.40 -14.18 14.48
C ASP A 285 11.50 -15.06 15.35
N ASP A 286 12.12 -15.78 16.29
CA ASP A 286 11.51 -16.69 17.26
C ASP A 286 10.56 -17.71 16.60
N VAL A 287 11.09 -18.52 15.68
CA VAL A 287 10.32 -19.55 14.97
C VAL A 287 10.19 -20.82 15.80
N TRP A 288 8.94 -21.29 15.99
CA TRP A 288 8.59 -22.49 16.79
C TRP A 288 8.06 -23.66 15.97
N GLU A 289 7.85 -23.51 14.65
CA GLU A 289 7.33 -24.58 13.80
C GLU A 289 8.11 -24.66 12.49
N GLN A 290 8.59 -25.86 12.12
CA GLN A 290 9.29 -26.10 10.85
C GLN A 290 8.45 -25.71 9.62
N ASP A 291 7.12 -25.86 9.70
CA ASP A 291 6.17 -25.48 8.64
C ASP A 291 6.33 -24.02 8.19
N ILE A 292 6.76 -23.13 9.10
CA ILE A 292 7.03 -21.73 8.77
C ILE A 292 8.24 -21.65 7.83
N VAL A 293 9.38 -22.25 8.21
CA VAL A 293 10.60 -22.23 7.40
C VAL A 293 10.38 -22.89 6.04
N ASP A 294 9.68 -24.02 6.00
CA ASP A 294 9.35 -24.75 4.78
C ASP A 294 8.53 -23.90 3.79
N ARG A 295 7.61 -23.07 4.28
CA ARG A 295 6.78 -22.21 3.41
C ARG A 295 7.57 -21.09 2.77
N PHE A 296 8.47 -20.45 3.52
CA PHE A 296 9.32 -19.38 3.00
C PHE A 296 10.40 -19.91 2.05
N THR A 297 10.97 -21.08 2.32
CA THR A 297 12.01 -21.69 1.46
C THR A 297 11.48 -22.15 0.11
N ARG A 298 10.22 -22.60 0.05
CA ARG A 298 9.55 -23.02 -1.20
C ARG A 298 9.24 -21.86 -2.15
N LEU A 299 9.43 -20.61 -1.72
CA LEU A 299 9.19 -19.46 -2.58
C LEU A 299 10.25 -19.39 -3.69
N TYR A 300 9.81 -19.23 -4.93
CA TYR A 300 10.67 -19.27 -6.12
C TYR A 300 10.72 -17.91 -6.83
N ASP A 301 11.56 -17.79 -7.87
CA ASP A 301 11.75 -16.57 -8.67
C ASP A 301 12.03 -15.29 -7.88
N ASN A 302 12.73 -15.41 -6.75
CA ASN A 302 13.21 -14.31 -5.93
C ASN A 302 14.64 -14.57 -5.46
N ASP A 303 15.35 -13.50 -5.13
CA ASP A 303 16.72 -13.49 -4.62
C ASP A 303 16.75 -13.22 -3.10
N CYS A 304 15.63 -13.45 -2.41
CA CYS A 304 15.54 -13.25 -0.97
C CYS A 304 16.33 -14.32 -0.21
N ARG A 305 16.88 -13.92 0.95
CA ARG A 305 17.44 -14.85 1.94
C ARG A 305 16.72 -14.76 3.27
N TYR A 306 16.69 -15.86 3.98
CA TYR A 306 15.97 -16.01 5.24
C TYR A 306 16.95 -16.18 6.39
N LEU A 307 17.01 -15.20 7.28
CA LEU A 307 17.75 -15.30 8.54
C LEU A 307 16.77 -15.76 9.61
N VAL A 308 17.00 -16.92 10.21
CA VAL A 308 16.02 -17.56 11.11
C VAL A 308 16.60 -17.69 12.50
N THR A 309 15.86 -17.27 13.51
CA THR A 309 16.18 -17.54 14.92
C THR A 309 15.17 -18.52 15.49
N THR A 310 15.64 -19.50 16.27
CA THR A 310 14.75 -20.50 16.88
C THR A 310 15.31 -21.04 18.19
N ARG A 311 14.41 -21.47 19.07
CA ARG A 311 14.72 -22.16 20.34
C ARG A 311 14.44 -23.66 20.28
N ASP A 312 13.77 -24.13 19.23
CA ASP A 312 13.34 -25.51 19.12
C ASP A 312 14.43 -26.34 18.42
N GLU A 313 14.96 -27.32 19.14
CA GLU A 313 15.97 -28.24 18.62
C GLU A 313 15.45 -29.05 17.42
N ALA A 314 14.13 -29.28 17.30
CA ALA A 314 13.55 -29.96 16.14
C ALA A 314 13.73 -29.16 14.83
N ILE A 315 13.79 -27.83 14.92
CA ILE A 315 14.04 -26.95 13.77
C ILE A 315 15.54 -26.98 13.40
N TYR A 316 16.42 -27.44 14.30
CA TYR A 316 17.85 -27.51 14.04
C TYR A 316 18.19 -28.54 12.97
N GLU A 317 17.32 -29.51 12.67
CA GLU A 317 17.64 -30.59 11.73
C GLU A 317 17.35 -30.28 10.26
N ILE A 318 16.91 -29.06 9.92
CA ILE A 318 16.65 -28.66 8.53
C ILE A 318 17.94 -28.77 7.70
N ALA A 319 17.95 -29.70 6.72
CA ALA A 319 19.12 -30.01 5.90
C ALA A 319 19.47 -28.91 4.90
N GLU A 320 18.50 -28.08 4.53
CA GLU A 320 18.61 -27.00 3.53
C GLU A 320 19.00 -25.65 4.16
N ALA A 321 19.42 -25.64 5.43
CA ALA A 321 19.81 -24.44 6.16
C ALA A 321 21.29 -24.48 6.57
N GLU A 322 21.97 -23.34 6.41
CA GLU A 322 23.31 -23.15 6.96
C GLU A 322 23.22 -22.77 8.44
N LYS A 323 23.82 -23.60 9.29
CA LYS A 323 23.68 -23.46 10.75
C LYS A 323 24.81 -22.63 11.33
N VAL A 324 24.44 -21.64 12.12
CA VAL A 324 25.37 -20.78 12.86
C VAL A 324 25.07 -20.93 14.34
N GLU A 325 25.87 -21.74 15.01
CA GLU A 325 25.80 -21.89 16.47
C GLU A 325 26.62 -20.79 17.15
N ILE A 326 26.02 -20.16 18.16
CA ILE A 326 26.71 -19.21 19.04
C ILE A 326 27.47 -20.03 20.10
N SER A 327 28.79 -20.07 19.98
CA SER A 327 29.65 -20.87 20.87
C SER A 327 29.80 -20.22 22.26
N LYS A 328 30.27 -20.99 23.25
CA LYS A 328 30.57 -20.47 24.59
C LYS A 328 31.60 -19.34 24.59
N ASP A 329 32.54 -19.35 23.67
CA ASP A 329 33.55 -18.29 23.56
C ASP A 329 32.97 -17.03 22.91
N ASP A 330 32.10 -17.18 21.90
CA ASP A 330 31.35 -16.06 21.30
C ASP A 330 30.50 -15.35 22.37
N ILE A 331 29.85 -16.13 23.24
CA ILE A 331 29.00 -15.65 24.34
C ILE A 331 29.81 -14.80 25.32
N LYS A 332 31.02 -15.25 25.69
CA LYS A 332 31.90 -14.53 26.62
C LYS A 332 32.33 -13.18 26.05
N GLU A 333 32.77 -13.16 24.79
CA GLU A 333 33.14 -11.94 24.08
C GLU A 333 31.95 -10.95 24.04
N ILE A 334 30.79 -11.41 23.56
CA ILE A 334 29.56 -10.62 23.47
C ILE A 334 29.16 -10.06 24.85
N SER A 335 29.10 -10.91 25.88
CA SER A 335 28.70 -10.49 27.22
C SER A 335 29.65 -9.45 27.82
N ARG A 336 30.95 -9.58 27.59
CA ARG A 336 31.94 -8.60 28.04
C ARG A 336 31.76 -7.25 27.34
N GLU A 337 31.52 -7.26 26.04
CA GLU A 337 31.27 -6.02 25.30
C GLU A 337 29.96 -5.34 25.74
N ILE A 338 28.89 -6.10 25.99
CA ILE A 338 27.62 -5.57 26.54
C ILE A 338 27.84 -4.94 27.91
N LEU A 339 28.59 -5.61 28.78
CA LEU A 339 28.90 -5.11 30.12
C LEU A 339 29.67 -3.78 30.03
N LEU A 340 30.67 -3.68 29.15
CA LEU A 340 31.41 -2.45 28.91
C LEU A 340 30.50 -1.33 28.40
N TYR A 341 29.68 -1.62 27.40
CA TYR A 341 28.75 -0.65 26.82
C TYR A 341 27.79 -0.07 27.87
N HIS A 342 27.20 -0.93 28.71
CA HIS A 342 26.20 -0.51 29.68
C HIS A 342 26.77 0.06 30.97
N SER A 343 27.94 -0.40 31.40
CA SER A 343 28.66 0.17 32.54
C SER A 343 29.31 1.51 32.22
N LEU A 344 29.49 1.87 30.95
CA LEU A 344 30.23 3.06 30.52
C LEU A 344 31.67 3.09 31.08
N LEU A 345 32.27 1.91 31.27
CA LEU A 345 33.65 1.74 31.67
C LEU A 345 34.50 1.34 30.47
N SER A 346 35.74 1.79 30.43
CA SER A 346 36.74 1.27 29.49
C SER A 346 37.30 -0.08 29.97
N VAL A 347 37.94 -0.81 29.05
CA VAL A 347 38.55 -2.12 29.35
C VAL A 347 39.54 -2.06 30.53
N GLY A 348 40.23 -0.93 30.72
CA GLY A 348 41.19 -0.74 31.82
C GLY A 348 40.56 -0.31 33.15
N GLU A 349 39.31 0.15 33.14
CA GLU A 349 38.56 0.56 34.35
C GLU A 349 37.71 -0.57 34.93
N LEU A 350 37.53 -1.66 34.18
CA LEU A 350 36.73 -2.80 34.59
C LEU A 350 37.41 -3.55 35.76
N PRO A 351 36.75 -3.71 36.93
CA PRO A 351 37.36 -4.42 38.05
C PRO A 351 37.66 -5.90 37.72
N PRO A 352 38.68 -6.52 38.35
CA PRO A 352 38.99 -7.94 38.12
C PRO A 352 37.83 -8.90 38.40
N VAL A 353 36.92 -8.51 39.31
CA VAL A 353 35.73 -9.29 39.68
C VAL A 353 34.63 -9.26 38.61
N ALA A 354 34.78 -8.46 37.54
CA ALA A 354 33.79 -8.37 36.47
C ALA A 354 33.59 -9.69 35.71
N GLU A 355 34.64 -10.51 35.55
CA GLU A 355 34.51 -11.85 34.96
C GLU A 355 33.66 -12.77 35.84
N VAL A 356 33.82 -12.69 37.16
CA VAL A 356 32.98 -13.43 38.11
C VAL A 356 31.53 -12.99 38.01
N LEU A 357 31.27 -11.69 37.81
CA LEU A 357 29.92 -11.19 37.55
C LEU A 357 29.33 -11.78 36.26
N LEU A 358 30.09 -11.81 35.17
CA LEU A 358 29.64 -12.37 33.88
C LEU A 358 29.29 -13.86 33.98
N ASP A 359 30.15 -14.65 34.63
CA ASP A 359 29.90 -16.07 34.90
C ASP A 359 28.61 -16.25 35.72
N ARG A 360 28.41 -15.40 36.74
CA ARG A 360 27.20 -15.41 37.60
C ARG A 360 25.95 -14.97 36.87
N CYS A 361 26.07 -14.11 35.86
CA CYS A 361 24.97 -13.71 34.98
C CYS A 361 24.60 -14.79 33.96
N GLY A 362 25.29 -15.93 33.93
CA GLY A 362 25.14 -16.96 32.88
C GLY A 362 25.48 -16.43 31.48
N HIS A 363 26.15 -15.27 31.40
CA HIS A 363 26.37 -14.50 30.18
C HIS A 363 25.10 -14.12 29.39
N HIS A 364 23.92 -14.07 30.03
CA HIS A 364 22.70 -13.63 29.35
C HIS A 364 22.77 -12.14 29.00
N PRO A 365 22.62 -11.76 27.73
CA PRO A 365 22.75 -10.36 27.30
C PRO A 365 21.87 -9.39 28.08
N LEU A 366 20.61 -9.76 28.36
CA LEU A 366 19.67 -8.93 29.11
C LEU A 366 20.10 -8.77 30.57
N THR A 367 20.49 -9.86 31.23
CA THR A 367 20.99 -9.83 32.61
C THR A 367 22.28 -9.02 32.72
N VAL A 368 23.22 -9.23 31.79
CA VAL A 368 24.47 -8.49 31.73
C VAL A 368 24.23 -7.00 31.46
N ALA A 369 23.27 -6.66 30.61
CA ALA A 369 22.87 -5.28 30.38
C ALA A 369 22.29 -4.63 31.64
N VAL A 370 21.38 -5.32 32.33
CA VAL A 370 20.79 -4.86 33.61
C VAL A 370 21.88 -4.63 34.66
N MET A 371 22.78 -5.60 34.85
CA MET A 371 23.87 -5.47 35.83
C MET A 371 24.88 -4.39 35.44
N GLY A 372 25.23 -4.27 34.15
CA GLY A 372 26.09 -3.22 33.64
C GLY A 372 25.52 -1.83 33.87
N LYS A 373 24.21 -1.64 33.63
CA LYS A 373 23.49 -0.39 33.92
C LYS A 373 23.44 -0.09 35.42
N ALA A 374 23.21 -1.10 36.26
CA ALA A 374 23.21 -0.95 37.73
C ALA A 374 24.61 -0.56 38.28
N LEU A 375 25.67 -0.98 37.61
CA LEU A 375 27.08 -0.71 37.94
C LEU A 375 27.68 0.43 37.08
N ARG A 376 26.84 1.28 36.48
CA ARG A 376 27.29 2.36 35.59
C ARG A 376 28.30 3.28 36.27
N LYS A 377 29.47 3.45 35.65
CA LYS A 377 30.64 4.24 36.10
C LYS A 377 31.18 3.83 37.48
N GLU A 378 30.82 2.65 37.98
CA GLU A 378 31.26 2.20 39.30
C GLU A 378 32.55 1.38 39.18
N THR A 379 33.61 1.85 39.81
CA THR A 379 34.95 1.22 39.75
C THR A 379 35.35 0.54 41.06
N ARG A 380 34.57 0.70 42.14
CA ARG A 380 34.87 0.11 43.46
C ARG A 380 34.54 -1.38 43.51
N VAL A 381 35.54 -2.20 43.85
CA VAL A 381 35.41 -3.66 43.91
C VAL A 381 34.33 -4.10 44.91
N GLU A 382 34.20 -3.45 46.05
CA GLU A 382 33.28 -3.87 47.12
C GLU A 382 31.81 -3.84 46.65
N LYS A 383 31.47 -2.89 45.77
CA LYS A 383 30.12 -2.78 45.20
C LYS A 383 29.82 -3.86 44.17
N TRP A 384 30.82 -4.27 43.40
CA TRP A 384 30.69 -5.36 42.44
C TRP A 384 30.56 -6.71 43.16
N GLU A 385 31.34 -6.94 44.22
CA GLU A 385 31.21 -8.13 45.07
C GLU A 385 29.83 -8.18 45.74
N LYS A 386 29.32 -7.04 46.23
CA LYS A 386 27.96 -6.94 46.76
C LYS A 386 26.91 -7.26 45.70
N ALA A 387 27.08 -6.77 44.47
CA ALA A 387 26.16 -7.07 43.36
C ALA A 387 26.15 -8.57 43.02
N ILE A 388 27.32 -9.22 43.03
CA ILE A 388 27.45 -10.68 42.83
C ILE A 388 26.76 -11.47 43.95
N SER A 389 27.00 -11.08 45.21
CA SER A 389 26.38 -11.71 46.37
C SER A 389 24.86 -11.57 46.31
N ASN A 390 24.37 -10.37 46.01
CA ASN A 390 22.95 -10.09 45.91
C ASN A 390 22.29 -10.89 44.78
N LEU A 391 22.88 -10.89 43.57
CA LEU A 391 22.39 -11.68 42.44
C LEU A 391 22.25 -13.17 42.81
N SER A 392 23.24 -13.71 43.54
CA SER A 392 23.22 -15.09 44.01
C SER A 392 22.05 -15.34 44.99
N THR A 393 21.80 -14.43 45.92
CA THR A 393 20.68 -14.52 46.86
C THR A 393 19.33 -14.47 46.13
N TYR A 394 19.14 -13.55 45.20
CA TYR A 394 17.85 -13.39 44.50
C TYR A 394 17.57 -14.53 43.49
N ALA A 395 18.60 -15.06 42.82
CA ALA A 395 18.45 -16.24 41.96
C ALA A 395 17.98 -17.47 42.74
N THR A 396 18.37 -17.59 44.02
CA THR A 396 17.96 -18.69 44.90
C THR A 396 16.52 -18.53 45.43
N CYS A 397 16.02 -17.29 45.49
CA CYS A 397 14.68 -16.95 46.03
C CYS A 397 13.61 -16.69 44.95
N ALA A 398 13.97 -16.71 43.66
CA ALA A 398 13.05 -16.40 42.57
C ALA A 398 12.01 -17.54 42.39
N PRO A 399 10.70 -17.24 42.31
CA PRO A 399 9.70 -18.25 42.00
C PRO A 399 9.89 -18.73 40.56
N GLY A 400 10.16 -20.03 40.39
CA GLY A 400 10.35 -20.63 39.07
C GLY A 400 9.07 -20.57 38.22
N PRO A 401 9.14 -20.21 36.92
CA PRO A 401 7.99 -20.24 36.04
C PRO A 401 7.61 -21.67 35.63
N VAL A 402 6.31 -21.97 35.65
CA VAL A 402 5.72 -23.32 35.50
C VAL A 402 5.77 -23.85 34.04
N SER A 403 6.31 -23.10 33.07
CA SER A 403 6.14 -23.40 31.63
C SER A 403 7.40 -23.80 30.85
N TYR A 404 8.57 -23.93 31.47
CA TYR A 404 9.78 -24.43 30.82
C TYR A 404 10.02 -25.91 31.18
N VAL A 405 10.10 -26.78 30.17
CA VAL A 405 10.04 -28.25 30.30
C VAL A 405 11.43 -28.90 30.47
N ASN A 406 12.53 -28.11 30.44
CA ASN A 406 13.90 -28.63 30.57
C ASN A 406 14.62 -28.09 31.82
N GLU A 407 15.24 -28.99 32.60
CA GLU A 407 15.99 -28.67 33.83
C GLU A 407 17.10 -27.64 33.62
N LYS A 408 17.74 -27.61 32.44
CA LYS A 408 18.77 -26.62 32.10
C LYS A 408 18.21 -25.21 31.94
N ASP A 409 17.03 -25.05 31.35
CA ASP A 409 16.39 -23.74 31.12
C ASP A 409 15.82 -23.12 32.40
N VAL A 410 15.58 -23.93 33.44
CA VAL A 410 15.09 -23.48 34.75
C VAL A 410 16.15 -22.66 35.50
N GLU A 411 17.38 -23.17 35.60
CA GLU A 411 18.50 -22.47 36.27
C GLU A 411 18.87 -21.15 35.55
N THR A 412 18.76 -21.17 34.22
CA THR A 412 18.94 -20.01 33.34
C THR A 412 17.90 -18.93 33.61
N THR A 413 16.63 -19.34 33.72
CA THR A 413 15.50 -18.43 33.97
C THR A 413 15.52 -17.85 35.38
N LEU A 414 15.93 -18.64 36.37
CA LEU A 414 16.08 -18.18 37.77
C LEU A 414 17.15 -17.09 37.89
N THR A 415 18.25 -17.20 37.14
CA THR A 415 19.32 -16.19 37.11
C THR A 415 18.83 -14.89 36.45
N ILE A 416 18.07 -15.00 35.36
CA ILE A 416 17.44 -13.84 34.68
C ILE A 416 16.45 -13.14 35.64
N PHE A 417 15.55 -13.88 36.28
CA PHE A 417 14.58 -13.30 37.23
C PHE A 417 15.26 -12.73 38.48
N GLY A 418 16.29 -13.39 39.00
CA GLY A 418 17.10 -12.87 40.10
C GLY A 418 17.77 -11.54 39.77
N SER A 419 18.21 -11.35 38.52
CA SER A 419 18.77 -10.07 38.06
C SER A 419 17.73 -8.95 37.96
N PHE A 420 16.49 -9.27 37.58
CA PHE A 420 15.40 -8.31 37.60
C PHE A 420 15.02 -7.92 39.02
N GLU A 421 14.90 -8.89 39.94
CA GLU A 421 14.60 -8.60 41.35
C GLU A 421 15.70 -7.72 41.98
N PHE A 422 16.98 -8.01 41.70
CA PHE A 422 18.10 -7.15 42.11
C PHE A 422 17.94 -5.72 41.58
N SER A 423 17.66 -5.57 40.29
CA SER A 423 17.47 -4.26 39.69
C SER A 423 16.27 -3.53 40.25
N LEU A 424 15.19 -4.23 40.58
CA LEU A 424 13.97 -3.66 41.14
C LEU A 424 14.15 -3.18 42.58
N GLU A 425 14.91 -3.93 43.39
CA GLU A 425 15.25 -3.49 44.75
C GLU A 425 16.22 -2.31 44.76
N ALA A 426 17.08 -2.18 43.75
CA ALA A 426 17.97 -1.02 43.58
C ALA A 426 17.23 0.23 43.08
N MET A 427 16.00 0.11 42.57
CA MET A 427 15.24 1.23 42.05
C MET A 427 14.55 2.05 43.15
N PRO A 428 14.35 3.37 42.93
CA PRO A 428 13.48 4.17 43.79
C PRO A 428 12.07 3.58 43.85
N GLU A 429 11.42 3.70 45.01
CA GLU A 429 10.09 3.15 45.27
C GLU A 429 9.07 3.50 44.18
N ASN A 430 9.08 4.75 43.71
CA ASN A 430 8.15 5.19 42.69
C ASN A 430 8.33 4.48 41.35
N SER A 431 9.59 4.29 40.91
CA SER A 431 9.90 3.57 39.67
C SER A 431 9.55 2.09 39.78
N ARG A 432 9.76 1.49 40.96
CA ARG A 432 9.40 0.10 41.25
C ARG A 432 7.88 -0.09 41.21
N ASN A 433 7.11 0.74 41.90
CA ASN A 433 5.65 0.65 41.94
C ASN A 433 5.05 0.81 40.54
N PHE A 434 5.59 1.76 39.75
CA PHE A 434 5.17 1.93 38.37
C PHE A 434 5.48 0.72 37.50
N PHE A 435 6.71 0.21 37.54
CA PHE A 435 7.06 -0.99 36.79
C PHE A 435 6.17 -2.19 37.15
N MET A 436 5.79 -2.34 38.41
CA MET A 436 4.88 -3.40 38.85
C MET A 436 3.45 -3.21 38.31
N ALA A 437 2.98 -1.96 38.19
CA ALA A 437 1.67 -1.67 37.61
C ALA A 437 1.57 -2.04 36.11
N LEU A 438 2.69 -2.00 35.39
CA LEU A 438 2.77 -2.40 33.99
C LEU A 438 2.48 -3.88 33.74
N ALA A 439 2.45 -4.70 34.80
CA ALA A 439 2.02 -6.09 34.71
C ALA A 439 0.58 -6.22 34.20
N ALA A 440 -0.27 -5.21 34.43
CA ALA A 440 -1.67 -5.19 34.03
C ALA A 440 -1.88 -5.07 32.51
N ILE A 441 -0.85 -4.59 31.78
CA ILE A 441 -0.89 -4.32 30.35
C ILE A 441 -0.50 -5.57 29.55
N SER A 442 -1.12 -5.75 28.39
CA SER A 442 -0.69 -6.70 27.38
C SER A 442 0.43 -6.08 26.54
N TRP A 443 1.60 -6.70 26.54
CA TRP A 443 2.77 -6.25 25.78
C TRP A 443 2.95 -6.99 24.45
N GLU A 444 1.92 -7.72 23.99
CA GLU A 444 1.91 -8.42 22.69
C GLU A 444 2.08 -7.45 21.51
N GLU A 445 1.52 -6.24 21.64
CA GLU A 445 1.70 -5.13 20.70
C GLU A 445 2.32 -3.92 21.42
N PRO A 446 2.98 -2.99 20.69
CA PRO A 446 3.51 -1.77 21.29
C PRO A 446 2.40 -0.89 21.88
N VAL A 447 2.65 -0.38 23.09
CA VAL A 447 1.70 0.35 23.92
C VAL A 447 1.94 1.87 23.85
N PRO A 448 0.91 2.71 23.71
CA PRO A 448 1.01 4.18 23.68
C PRO A 448 1.62 4.80 24.95
N GLU A 449 2.39 5.88 24.79
CA GLU A 449 2.92 6.67 25.91
C GLU A 449 1.80 7.18 26.84
N ALA A 450 0.68 7.61 26.26
CA ALA A 450 -0.50 8.06 26.99
C ALA A 450 -1.07 6.97 27.91
N CYS A 451 -1.03 5.69 27.51
CA CYS A 451 -1.45 4.58 28.36
C CYS A 451 -0.54 4.45 29.59
N LEU A 452 0.78 4.54 29.39
CA LEU A 452 1.76 4.46 30.45
C LEU A 452 1.66 5.67 31.40
N GLU A 453 1.48 6.87 30.84
CA GLU A 453 1.30 8.11 31.60
C GLU A 453 0.04 8.06 32.44
N SER A 454 -1.03 7.48 31.91
CA SER A 454 -2.27 7.30 32.65
C SER A 454 -2.09 6.39 33.86
N ILE A 455 -1.42 5.25 33.68
CA ILE A 455 -1.13 4.32 34.79
C ILE A 455 -0.18 4.96 35.81
N TRP A 456 0.81 5.72 35.36
CA TRP A 456 1.71 6.46 36.24
C TRP A 456 0.96 7.47 37.10
N SER A 457 0.09 8.27 36.48
CA SER A 457 -0.71 9.29 37.14
C SER A 457 -1.61 8.69 38.21
N ALA A 458 -2.15 7.49 37.95
CA ALA A 458 -3.00 6.76 38.89
C ALA A 458 -2.31 6.23 40.15
N LEU A 459 -0.98 6.13 40.15
CA LEU A 459 -0.24 5.63 41.30
C LEU A 459 0.11 6.73 42.31
N GLU A 460 -0.31 7.98 42.06
CA GLU A 460 -0.04 9.17 42.90
C GLU A 460 1.44 9.37 43.28
N GLN A 461 2.34 8.92 42.42
CA GLN A 461 3.77 8.93 42.69
C GLN A 461 4.34 10.33 42.39
N GLY A 462 4.92 11.00 43.37
CA GLY A 462 5.63 12.27 43.11
C GLY A 462 6.75 12.10 42.08
N GLY A 463 6.84 13.02 41.10
CA GLY A 463 7.91 13.05 40.09
C GLY A 463 7.41 13.21 38.65
N LEU A 464 8.30 13.59 37.72
CA LEU A 464 7.99 13.72 36.30
C LEU A 464 7.96 12.33 35.64
N PHE A 465 6.85 12.00 34.97
CA PHE A 465 6.67 10.76 34.19
C PHE A 465 7.86 10.46 33.27
N SER A 466 8.31 11.48 32.52
CA SER A 466 9.43 11.37 31.59
C SER A 466 10.72 10.89 32.25
N LEU A 467 11.01 11.30 33.48
CA LEU A 467 12.19 10.85 34.21
C LEU A 467 12.08 9.39 34.65
N VAL A 468 10.89 8.96 35.06
CA VAL A 468 10.67 7.59 35.54
C VAL A 468 10.66 6.60 34.39
N VAL A 469 9.96 6.93 33.30
CA VAL A 469 10.00 6.12 32.08
C VAL A 469 11.41 6.08 31.50
N SER A 470 12.13 7.21 31.47
CA SER A 470 13.54 7.21 31.04
C SER A 470 14.38 6.26 31.88
N LYS A 471 14.17 6.18 33.21
CA LYS A 471 14.87 5.20 34.05
C LYS A 471 14.53 3.74 33.71
N LEU A 472 13.27 3.44 33.39
CA LEU A 472 12.87 2.09 32.99
C LEU A 472 13.44 1.70 31.61
N VAL A 473 13.47 2.65 30.68
CA VAL A 473 14.13 2.49 29.37
C VAL A 473 15.64 2.34 29.53
N GLU A 474 16.25 3.22 30.31
CA GLU A 474 17.66 3.13 30.69
C GLU A 474 17.98 1.85 31.44
N GLY A 475 17.02 1.20 32.11
CA GLY A 475 17.16 -0.09 32.78
C GLY A 475 16.98 -1.32 31.89
N SER A 476 16.66 -1.16 30.59
CA SER A 476 16.25 -2.27 29.69
C SER A 476 14.98 -3.02 30.14
N LEU A 477 14.17 -2.41 31.01
CA LEU A 477 12.90 -3.01 31.46
C LEU A 477 11.76 -2.73 30.48
N ILE A 478 11.85 -1.62 29.75
CA ILE A 478 10.93 -1.22 28.67
C ILE A 478 11.77 -0.66 27.52
N ILE A 479 11.30 -0.78 26.29
CA ILE A 479 11.96 -0.32 25.08
C ILE A 479 11.07 0.77 24.46
N LYS A 480 11.60 1.97 24.23
CA LYS A 480 10.91 3.02 23.49
C LYS A 480 11.17 2.83 21.99
N LEU A 481 10.11 2.83 21.18
CA LEU A 481 10.24 2.78 19.71
C LEU A 481 10.67 4.16 19.19
N GLU A 482 11.63 4.19 18.28
CA GLU A 482 12.11 5.44 17.68
C GLU A 482 11.06 6.05 16.74
N ASP A 483 10.92 7.38 16.81
CA ASP A 483 10.02 8.23 16.01
C ASP A 483 8.53 8.17 16.39
N GLN A 484 8.14 7.38 17.40
CA GLN A 484 6.76 7.31 17.88
C GLN A 484 6.70 7.25 19.42
N PRO A 485 5.68 7.84 20.07
CA PRO A 485 5.49 7.77 21.52
C PRO A 485 4.90 6.40 21.91
N LEU A 486 5.64 5.32 21.63
CA LEU A 486 5.23 3.94 21.85
C LEU A 486 6.31 3.14 22.55
N TYR A 487 5.89 2.19 23.35
CA TYR A 487 6.75 1.38 24.19
C TYR A 487 6.46 -0.10 23.96
N HIS A 488 7.49 -0.91 24.11
CA HIS A 488 7.42 -2.36 24.05
C HIS A 488 8.18 -2.96 25.23
N MET A 489 7.88 -4.19 25.61
CA MET A 489 8.52 -4.88 26.72
C MET A 489 9.04 -6.23 26.24
N HIS A 490 10.28 -6.54 26.60
CA HIS A 490 10.90 -7.81 26.25
C HIS A 490 10.15 -8.98 26.91
N ASP A 491 9.97 -10.09 26.20
CA ASP A 491 9.20 -11.26 26.66
C ASP A 491 9.59 -11.76 28.06
N MET A 492 10.89 -11.85 28.34
CA MET A 492 11.38 -12.27 29.66
C MET A 492 10.98 -11.32 30.79
N VAL A 493 10.87 -10.02 30.51
CA VAL A 493 10.40 -9.01 31.48
C VAL A 493 8.89 -9.13 31.66
N SER A 494 8.14 -9.34 30.57
CA SER A 494 6.69 -9.60 30.62
C SER A 494 6.38 -10.86 31.42
N LEU A 495 7.11 -11.96 31.20
CA LEU A 495 7.01 -13.22 31.95
C LEU A 495 7.33 -13.04 33.44
N TYR A 496 8.34 -12.25 33.77
CA TYR A 496 8.65 -11.90 35.16
C TYR A 496 7.46 -11.19 35.82
N LEU A 497 6.80 -10.28 35.10
CA LEU A 497 5.62 -9.54 35.58
C LEU A 497 4.34 -10.40 35.65
N GLU A 498 4.19 -11.45 34.84
CA GLU A 498 3.00 -12.32 34.84
C GLU A 498 2.66 -12.86 36.23
N ASN A 499 3.67 -13.21 37.03
CA ASN A 499 3.48 -13.74 38.37
C ASN A 499 3.16 -12.67 39.43
N LYS A 500 3.30 -11.39 39.10
CA LYS A 500 3.06 -10.26 40.01
C LYS A 500 1.72 -9.56 39.75
N THR A 501 0.97 -9.98 38.73
CA THR A 501 -0.17 -9.24 38.14
C THR A 501 -1.42 -9.10 39.02
N ASN A 502 -1.54 -9.81 40.15
CA ASN A 502 -2.82 -9.92 40.83
C ASN A 502 -3.15 -8.77 41.81
N ASP A 503 -2.16 -8.16 42.47
CA ASP A 503 -2.45 -7.27 43.61
C ASP A 503 -2.42 -5.79 43.23
N VAL A 504 -1.46 -5.37 42.38
CA VAL A 504 -1.31 -3.96 41.96
C VAL A 504 -2.40 -3.54 40.97
N ALA A 505 -2.77 -4.44 40.05
CA ALA A 505 -3.79 -4.15 39.04
C ALA A 505 -5.19 -4.05 39.63
N ARG A 506 -5.47 -4.85 40.68
CA ARG A 506 -6.70 -4.68 41.48
C ARG A 506 -6.64 -3.38 42.28
N ALA A 507 -5.48 -3.02 42.84
CA ALA A 507 -5.31 -1.76 43.55
C ALA A 507 -5.69 -0.53 42.68
N LEU A 508 -5.28 -0.52 41.40
CA LEU A 508 -5.63 0.55 40.44
C LEU A 508 -7.15 0.70 40.20
N LEU A 509 -7.92 -0.37 40.40
CA LEU A 509 -9.38 -0.40 40.16
C LEU A 509 -10.20 -0.49 41.46
N SER A 510 -9.57 -0.72 42.63
CA SER A 510 -10.23 -1.20 43.85
C SER A 510 -10.87 -0.11 44.71
N GLU A 511 -10.45 1.14 44.60
CA GLU A 511 -11.05 2.22 45.41
C GLU A 511 -12.44 2.59 44.90
N SER A 512 -13.37 2.93 45.80
CA SER A 512 -14.65 3.57 45.45
C SER A 512 -14.38 4.78 44.54
N ILE A 513 -15.19 4.95 43.48
CA ILE A 513 -15.09 5.98 42.43
C ILE A 513 -13.94 6.95 42.66
N SER A 514 -12.80 6.70 42.03
CA SER A 514 -11.66 7.61 42.08
C SER A 514 -11.40 8.16 40.68
N TYR A 515 -11.00 9.43 40.66
CA TYR A 515 -10.48 10.14 39.49
C TYR A 515 -9.50 9.26 38.68
N TYR A 516 -8.60 8.56 39.36
CA TYR A 516 -7.57 7.72 38.75
C TYR A 516 -8.12 6.44 38.11
N ALA A 517 -9.15 5.84 38.69
CA ALA A 517 -9.78 4.66 38.09
C ALA A 517 -10.51 5.02 36.78
N ALA A 518 -11.11 6.22 36.68
CA ALA A 518 -11.73 6.70 35.44
C ALA A 518 -10.68 6.95 34.35
N LEU A 519 -9.49 7.39 34.75
CA LEU A 519 -8.37 7.66 33.88
C LEU A 519 -7.71 6.37 33.35
N VAL A 520 -7.60 5.30 34.15
CA VAL A 520 -6.89 4.06 33.76
C VAL A 520 -7.80 2.99 33.13
N ALA A 521 -9.06 2.88 33.55
CA ALA A 521 -9.93 1.78 33.12
C ALA A 521 -10.08 1.66 31.59
N PRO A 522 -10.25 2.75 30.80
CA PRO A 522 -10.35 2.64 29.35
C PRO A 522 -9.09 2.07 28.70
N TRP A 523 -7.91 2.46 29.19
CA TRP A 523 -6.63 1.94 28.69
C TRP A 523 -6.45 0.46 28.99
N LEU A 524 -6.84 0.01 30.19
CA LEU A 524 -6.80 -1.43 30.54
C LEU A 524 -7.87 -2.24 29.82
N PHE A 525 -8.98 -1.63 29.38
CA PHE A 525 -9.97 -2.30 28.56
C PHE A 525 -9.44 -2.62 27.15
N VAL A 526 -8.71 -1.67 26.55
CA VAL A 526 -8.12 -1.84 25.20
C VAL A 526 -6.81 -2.63 25.27
N PHE A 527 -5.82 -2.11 25.99
CA PHE A 527 -4.44 -2.61 26.01
C PHE A 527 -4.13 -3.54 27.19
N GLY A 528 -5.09 -3.78 28.11
CA GLY A 528 -4.86 -4.66 29.26
C GLY A 528 -4.84 -6.14 28.90
N LYS A 529 -4.24 -6.95 29.77
CA LYS A 529 -4.33 -8.42 29.69
C LYS A 529 -5.80 -8.87 29.77
N GLU A 530 -6.11 -10.04 29.23
CA GLU A 530 -7.49 -10.58 29.27
C GLU A 530 -8.09 -10.69 30.67
N CYS A 531 -7.26 -10.95 31.70
CA CYS A 531 -7.71 -10.94 33.09
C CYS A 531 -8.15 -9.55 33.59
N MET A 532 -7.68 -8.47 32.97
CA MET A 532 -7.94 -7.08 33.34
C MET A 532 -9.09 -6.44 32.55
N LYS A 533 -9.39 -6.92 31.33
CA LYS A 533 -10.45 -6.34 30.50
C LYS A 533 -11.83 -6.39 31.16
N ARG A 534 -12.22 -7.52 31.76
CA ARG A 534 -13.50 -7.66 32.46
C ARG A 534 -13.61 -6.78 33.72
N PRO A 535 -12.62 -6.74 34.63
CA PRO A 535 -12.60 -5.78 35.73
C PRO A 535 -12.69 -4.32 35.28
N ALA A 536 -11.95 -3.96 34.22
CA ALA A 536 -12.00 -2.62 33.65
C ALA A 536 -13.41 -2.29 33.13
N GLU A 537 -14.03 -3.17 32.35
CA GLU A 537 -15.41 -3.02 31.85
C GLU A 537 -16.41 -2.78 32.98
N GLN A 538 -16.35 -3.60 34.04
CA GLN A 538 -17.21 -3.46 35.22
C GLN A 538 -17.00 -2.12 35.93
N LYS A 539 -15.73 -1.70 36.05
CA LYS A 539 -15.40 -0.42 36.67
C LYS A 539 -15.92 0.75 35.85
N MET A 540 -15.74 0.71 34.52
CA MET A 540 -16.29 1.70 33.60
C MET A 540 -17.82 1.82 33.75
N GLY A 541 -18.52 0.68 33.80
CA GLY A 541 -19.97 0.66 34.03
C GLY A 541 -20.40 1.27 35.38
N SER A 542 -19.57 1.17 36.41
CA SER A 542 -19.89 1.72 37.74
C SER A 542 -19.93 3.26 37.78
N PHE A 543 -19.10 3.95 36.98
CA PHE A 543 -19.12 5.42 36.93
C PHE A 543 -20.47 5.96 36.42
N PHE A 544 -21.10 5.26 35.48
CA PHE A 544 -22.41 5.65 34.95
C PHE A 544 -23.59 5.38 35.90
N SER A 545 -23.37 4.66 37.00
CA SER A 545 -24.43 4.33 37.96
C SER A 545 -24.64 5.37 39.05
N LEU A 546 -23.67 6.27 39.26
CA LEU A 546 -23.62 7.15 40.45
C LEU A 546 -23.65 8.66 40.12
N LEU A 547 -23.70 9.02 38.82
CA LEU A 547 -23.94 10.39 38.30
C LEU A 547 -22.93 11.46 38.76
N GLU A 548 -21.69 11.10 39.07
CA GLU A 548 -20.62 12.09 39.30
C GLU A 548 -20.05 12.54 37.94
N PHE A 549 -20.36 13.79 37.56
CA PHE A 549 -20.15 14.28 36.18
C PHE A 549 -18.67 14.44 35.78
N MET A 550 -17.78 14.70 36.74
CA MET A 550 -16.35 14.94 36.47
C MET A 550 -15.64 13.65 36.05
N GLU A 551 -15.91 12.55 36.75
CA GLU A 551 -15.32 11.23 36.50
C GLU A 551 -15.81 10.66 35.16
N ILE A 552 -17.08 10.91 34.82
CA ILE A 552 -17.64 10.52 33.53
C ILE A 552 -16.94 11.28 32.40
N GLU A 553 -16.69 12.58 32.56
CA GLU A 553 -15.96 13.37 31.55
C GLU A 553 -14.55 12.82 31.31
N ILE A 554 -13.80 12.57 32.39
CA ILE A 554 -12.45 11.98 32.31
C ILE A 554 -12.48 10.61 31.63
N LEU A 555 -13.46 9.78 32.00
CA LEU A 555 -13.64 8.46 31.43
C LEU A 555 -13.89 8.53 29.91
N LEU A 556 -14.74 9.45 29.46
CA LEU A 556 -15.06 9.63 28.04
C LEU A 556 -13.84 10.11 27.23
N VAL A 557 -13.09 11.08 27.76
CA VAL A 557 -11.87 11.58 27.13
C VAL A 557 -10.85 10.45 26.98
N ASN A 558 -10.58 9.69 28.04
CA ASN A 558 -9.62 8.58 28.00
C ASN A 558 -10.10 7.42 27.12
N THR A 559 -11.41 7.17 27.06
CA THR A 559 -11.99 6.17 26.13
C THR A 559 -11.73 6.55 24.68
N THR A 560 -11.95 7.82 24.35
CA THR A 560 -11.73 8.34 23.01
C THR A 560 -10.24 8.27 22.63
N GLN A 561 -9.34 8.66 23.54
CA GLN A 561 -7.89 8.55 23.33
C GLN A 561 -7.41 7.10 23.18
N ALA A 562 -7.92 6.18 23.99
CA ALA A 562 -7.57 4.76 23.91
C ALA A 562 -7.98 4.15 22.56
N LEU A 563 -9.16 4.50 22.04
CA LEU A 563 -9.60 4.06 20.71
C LEU A 563 -8.77 4.66 19.58
N MET A 564 -8.46 5.95 19.64
CA MET A 564 -7.61 6.59 18.63
C MET A 564 -6.19 6.01 18.60
N ALA A 565 -5.76 5.36 19.68
CA ALA A 565 -4.45 4.73 19.77
C ALA A 565 -4.41 3.29 19.24
N CYS A 566 -5.56 2.69 18.89
CA CYS A 566 -5.62 1.36 18.29
C CYS A 566 -4.90 1.32 16.93
N ARG A 567 -4.09 0.29 16.68
CA ARG A 567 -3.34 0.15 15.42
C ARG A 567 -4.04 -0.68 14.36
N SER A 568 -4.89 -1.62 14.78
CA SER A 568 -5.66 -2.47 13.87
C SER A 568 -7.13 -2.05 13.85
N LEU A 569 -7.73 -2.06 12.65
CA LEU A 569 -9.16 -1.79 12.49
C LEU A 569 -10.00 -2.80 13.30
N SER A 570 -9.55 -4.05 13.39
CA SER A 570 -10.25 -5.09 14.17
C SER A 570 -10.27 -4.80 15.68
N GLU A 571 -9.18 -4.29 16.23
CA GLU A 571 -9.09 -3.93 17.65
C GLU A 571 -9.92 -2.68 17.95
N PHE A 572 -9.87 -1.70 17.04
CA PHE A 572 -10.72 -0.52 17.09
C PHE A 572 -12.20 -0.91 17.10
N GLU A 573 -12.65 -1.71 16.13
CA GLU A 573 -14.05 -2.15 16.01
C GLU A 573 -14.51 -2.97 17.22
N ALA A 574 -13.68 -3.91 17.71
CA ALA A 574 -14.02 -4.72 18.87
C ALA A 574 -14.12 -3.88 20.16
N SER A 575 -13.18 -2.96 20.36
CA SER A 575 -13.14 -2.08 21.53
C SER A 575 -14.27 -1.05 21.47
N SER A 576 -14.51 -0.45 20.32
CA SER A 576 -15.62 0.50 20.07
C SER A 576 -16.97 -0.17 20.32
N LEU A 577 -17.18 -1.40 19.85
CA LEU A 577 -18.39 -2.17 20.15
C LEU A 577 -18.55 -2.42 21.66
N GLY A 578 -17.45 -2.69 22.36
CA GLY A 578 -17.41 -2.83 23.81
C GLY A 578 -17.85 -1.55 24.52
N PHE A 579 -17.24 -0.41 24.17
CA PHE A 579 -17.58 0.89 24.74
C PHE A 579 -19.00 1.34 24.41
N SER A 580 -19.48 1.07 23.19
CA SER A 580 -20.86 1.36 22.77
C SER A 580 -21.89 0.64 23.65
N LYS A 581 -21.62 -0.61 24.06
CA LYS A 581 -22.48 -1.35 25.00
C LYS A 581 -22.51 -0.74 26.41
N ILE A 582 -21.38 -0.20 26.87
CA ILE A 582 -21.27 0.44 28.20
C ILE A 582 -21.99 1.81 28.18
N LEU A 583 -21.76 2.62 27.15
CA LEU A 583 -22.24 3.99 27.04
C LEU A 583 -23.70 4.08 26.58
N GLY A 584 -24.08 3.28 25.57
CA GLY A 584 -25.35 3.36 24.85
C GLY A 584 -26.59 3.51 25.75
N PRO A 585 -26.79 2.66 26.77
CA PRO A 585 -27.98 2.71 27.61
C PRO A 585 -28.17 3.98 28.45
N ARG A 586 -27.10 4.76 28.71
CA ARG A 586 -27.11 5.88 29.66
C ARG A 586 -26.89 7.25 29.02
N ILE A 587 -26.50 7.33 27.76
CA ILE A 587 -26.24 8.60 27.07
C ILE A 587 -27.46 9.54 27.11
N ALA A 588 -28.67 9.04 26.89
CA ALA A 588 -29.87 9.88 26.89
C ALA A 588 -30.14 10.52 28.28
N GLU A 589 -29.83 9.81 29.37
CA GLU A 589 -29.92 10.31 30.73
C GLU A 589 -28.82 11.34 31.04
N ILE A 590 -27.59 11.09 30.56
CA ILE A 590 -26.49 12.04 30.72
C ILE A 590 -26.76 13.33 29.95
N ILE A 591 -27.30 13.26 28.74
CA ILE A 591 -27.62 14.44 27.95
C ILE A 591 -28.77 15.23 28.60
N SER A 592 -29.78 14.55 29.14
CA SER A 592 -30.93 15.21 29.77
C SER A 592 -30.54 16.00 31.03
N VAL A 593 -29.70 15.42 31.90
CA VAL A 593 -29.35 16.03 33.22
C VAL A 593 -28.00 16.76 33.21
N GLY A 594 -27.07 16.40 32.32
CA GLY A 594 -25.67 16.85 32.34
C GLY A 594 -25.45 18.33 32.04
N SER A 595 -24.27 18.81 32.45
CA SER A 595 -23.74 20.15 32.13
C SER A 595 -23.37 20.26 30.63
N PRO A 596 -23.24 21.49 30.07
CA PRO A 596 -22.80 21.69 28.69
C PRO A 596 -21.46 21.00 28.38
N ASP A 597 -20.47 21.09 29.26
CA ASP A 597 -19.13 20.51 29.07
C ASP A 597 -19.18 18.98 28.98
N LEU A 598 -19.97 18.35 29.85
CA LEU A 598 -20.18 16.91 29.80
C LEU A 598 -20.88 16.47 28.50
N ILE A 599 -21.87 17.26 28.04
CA ILE A 599 -22.56 16.98 26.78
C ILE A 599 -21.59 17.06 25.60
N PHE A 600 -20.65 18.01 25.60
CA PHE A 600 -19.61 18.10 24.57
C PHE A 600 -18.65 16.91 24.61
N ALA A 601 -18.24 16.46 25.81
CA ALA A 601 -17.41 15.27 25.97
C ALA A 601 -18.13 14.00 25.47
N VAL A 602 -19.41 13.82 25.82
CA VAL A 602 -20.26 12.71 25.33
C VAL A 602 -20.38 12.76 23.81
N THR A 603 -20.62 13.94 23.24
CA THR A 603 -20.79 14.12 21.79
C THR A 603 -19.51 13.73 21.04
N THR A 604 -18.35 14.15 21.55
CA THR A 604 -17.04 13.79 20.99
C THR A 604 -16.78 12.29 21.10
N ALA A 605 -17.15 11.67 22.22
CA ALA A 605 -17.05 10.22 22.38
C ALA A 605 -17.97 9.47 21.39
N ILE A 606 -19.19 9.95 21.15
CA ILE A 606 -20.13 9.35 20.21
C ILE A 606 -19.57 9.36 18.78
N THR A 607 -18.93 10.45 18.32
CA THR A 607 -18.40 10.50 16.94
C THR A 607 -17.29 9.48 16.68
N VAL A 608 -16.56 9.07 17.71
CA VAL A 608 -15.49 8.06 17.63
C VAL A 608 -15.99 6.64 17.92
N ILE A 609 -16.90 6.48 18.88
CA ILE A 609 -17.31 5.16 19.40
C ILE A 609 -18.44 4.56 18.57
N PHE A 610 -19.36 5.36 18.01
CA PHE A 610 -20.63 4.83 17.51
C PHE A 610 -20.57 4.40 16.04
N PHE A 611 -21.07 3.20 15.77
CA PHE A 611 -21.35 2.75 14.40
C PHE A 611 -22.79 3.06 13.99
N GLN A 612 -23.10 2.88 12.69
CA GLN A 612 -24.41 3.19 12.13
C GLN A 612 -25.60 2.55 12.88
N ALA A 613 -25.42 1.33 13.41
CA ALA A 613 -26.46 0.65 14.18
C ALA A 613 -26.76 1.30 15.54
N ASP A 614 -25.75 1.95 16.15
CA ASP A 614 -25.87 2.54 17.49
C ASP A 614 -26.67 3.84 17.46
N TYR A 615 -26.55 4.62 16.39
CA TYR A 615 -27.32 5.85 16.18
C TYR A 615 -28.84 5.60 16.12
N ILE A 616 -29.28 4.43 15.66
CA ILE A 616 -30.70 4.04 15.65
C ILE A 616 -31.23 3.90 17.09
N ASN A 617 -30.45 3.25 17.96
CA ASN A 617 -30.83 3.07 19.36
C ASN A 617 -30.75 4.39 20.12
N LEU A 618 -29.70 5.18 19.86
CA LEU A 618 -29.52 6.51 20.44
C LEU A 618 -30.67 7.45 20.09
N ALA A 619 -31.06 7.54 18.82
CA ALA A 619 -32.16 8.38 18.36
C ALA A 619 -33.45 8.06 19.12
N ARG A 620 -33.82 6.77 19.19
CA ARG A 620 -35.00 6.30 19.92
C ARG A 620 -34.94 6.67 21.41
N SER A 621 -33.78 6.48 22.05
CA SER A 621 -33.59 6.82 23.47
C SER A 621 -33.70 8.33 23.71
N LEU A 622 -33.15 9.17 22.83
CA LEU A 622 -33.21 10.62 22.96
C LEU A 622 -34.61 11.19 22.70
N GLU A 623 -35.38 10.61 21.77
CA GLU A 623 -36.79 10.92 21.56
C GLU A 623 -37.61 10.61 22.82
N THR A 624 -37.42 9.42 23.41
CA THR A 624 -38.14 9.05 24.65
C THR A 624 -37.78 9.94 25.84
N ALA A 625 -36.55 10.44 25.89
CA ALA A 625 -36.07 11.32 26.95
C ALA A 625 -36.34 12.81 26.68
N GLY A 626 -36.88 13.19 25.51
CA GLY A 626 -37.12 14.59 25.14
C GLY A 626 -35.85 15.46 25.13
N SER A 627 -34.68 14.85 24.90
CA SER A 627 -33.37 15.50 25.09
C SER A 627 -32.77 16.09 23.83
N ILE A 628 -33.43 15.90 22.67
CA ILE A 628 -33.00 16.43 21.37
C ILE A 628 -33.00 17.96 21.37
N ASP A 629 -34.03 18.59 21.94
CA ASP A 629 -34.12 20.06 22.01
C ASP A 629 -32.95 20.67 22.80
N LYS A 630 -32.50 20.01 23.87
CA LYS A 630 -31.34 20.47 24.66
C LYS A 630 -30.04 20.43 23.86
N LEU A 631 -29.82 19.42 23.01
CA LEU A 631 -28.66 19.38 22.11
C LEU A 631 -28.70 20.50 21.07
N ILE A 632 -29.90 20.78 20.56
CA ILE A 632 -30.12 21.84 19.60
C ILE A 632 -29.88 23.22 20.23
N ASP A 633 -30.34 23.45 21.45
CA ASP A 633 -30.13 24.71 22.17
C ASP A 633 -28.63 24.97 22.43
N LEU A 634 -27.87 23.91 22.74
CA LEU A 634 -26.42 23.99 22.95
C LEU A 634 -25.64 24.29 21.66
N LEU A 635 -26.16 23.89 20.50
CA LEU A 635 -25.53 24.21 19.21
C LEU A 635 -25.43 25.72 18.97
N GLY A 636 -26.45 26.48 19.42
CA GLY A 636 -26.44 27.94 19.36
C GLY A 636 -25.45 28.61 20.31
N ALA A 637 -25.02 27.92 21.37
CA ALA A 637 -24.09 28.44 22.37
C ALA A 637 -22.61 28.06 22.12
N CYS A 638 -22.33 27.20 21.13
CA CYS A 638 -20.98 26.70 20.85
C CYS A 638 -20.04 27.82 20.35
N GLN A 639 -19.00 28.14 21.10
CA GLN A 639 -17.94 29.06 20.65
C GLN A 639 -16.79 28.33 19.95
N ASP A 640 -16.48 27.11 20.38
CA ASP A 640 -15.38 26.32 19.84
C ASP A 640 -15.75 25.58 18.54
N THR A 641 -14.76 25.42 17.67
CA THR A 641 -14.89 24.77 16.36
C THR A 641 -15.03 23.24 16.48
N SER A 642 -14.33 22.63 17.45
CA SER A 642 -14.36 21.18 17.65
C SER A 642 -15.71 20.69 18.14
N THR A 643 -16.26 21.38 19.15
CA THR A 643 -17.56 21.06 19.74
C THR A 643 -18.68 21.28 18.73
N LEU A 644 -18.59 22.34 17.93
CA LEU A 644 -19.53 22.60 16.84
C LEU A 644 -19.54 21.46 15.81
N ALA A 645 -18.37 21.02 15.35
CA ALA A 645 -18.25 19.95 14.36
C ALA A 645 -18.82 18.63 14.88
N ASN A 646 -18.43 18.22 16.09
CA ASN A 646 -18.89 16.98 16.70
C ASN A 646 -20.41 17.00 16.96
N LEU A 647 -20.94 18.09 17.51
CA LEU A 647 -22.37 18.23 17.81
C LEU A 647 -23.22 18.26 16.55
N SER A 648 -22.78 18.97 15.52
CA SER A 648 -23.45 18.99 14.21
C SER A 648 -23.49 17.60 13.58
N SER A 649 -22.37 16.85 13.63
CA SER A 649 -22.29 15.48 13.12
C SER A 649 -23.23 14.52 13.84
N VAL A 650 -23.27 14.57 15.18
CA VAL A 650 -24.16 13.72 15.98
C VAL A 650 -25.62 14.04 15.68
N LEU A 651 -26.01 15.32 15.66
CA LEU A 651 -27.37 15.75 15.31
C LEU A 651 -27.76 15.35 13.87
N ALA A 652 -26.85 15.50 12.91
CA ALA A 652 -27.08 15.09 11.52
C ALA A 652 -27.31 13.58 11.41
N LYS A 653 -26.50 12.74 12.07
CA LYS A 653 -26.69 11.28 12.07
C LYS A 653 -27.97 10.87 12.80
N ILE A 654 -28.33 11.53 13.91
CA ILE A 654 -29.60 11.30 14.61
C ILE A 654 -30.79 11.62 13.69
N SER A 655 -30.71 12.70 12.90
CA SER A 655 -31.79 13.12 12.00
C SER A 655 -32.14 12.09 10.92
N GLU A 656 -31.26 11.13 10.63
CA GLU A 656 -31.55 10.01 9.72
C GLU A 656 -32.57 9.01 10.26
N HIS A 657 -32.78 9.00 11.58
CA HIS A 657 -33.51 7.95 12.29
C HIS A 657 -34.70 8.46 13.11
N VAL A 658 -34.93 9.76 13.08
CA VAL A 658 -35.95 10.48 13.82
C VAL A 658 -37.10 10.87 12.90
N ASP A 659 -38.28 11.16 13.46
CA ASP A 659 -39.43 11.64 12.69
C ASP A 659 -39.12 12.88 11.83
N ALA A 660 -39.73 12.94 10.64
CA ALA A 660 -39.43 13.97 9.63
C ALA A 660 -39.59 15.41 10.13
N THR A 661 -40.51 15.67 11.06
CA THR A 661 -40.75 17.00 11.64
C THR A 661 -39.61 17.46 12.54
N VAL A 662 -39.06 16.55 13.35
CA VAL A 662 -37.92 16.83 14.23
C VAL A 662 -36.64 16.90 13.40
N ALA A 663 -36.49 16.04 12.39
CA ALA A 663 -35.38 16.08 11.43
C ALA A 663 -35.32 17.41 10.65
N ASP A 664 -36.46 17.94 10.19
CA ASP A 664 -36.56 19.28 9.59
C ASP A 664 -36.21 20.39 10.59
N GLY A 665 -36.60 20.23 11.86
CA GLY A 665 -36.24 21.14 12.95
C GLY A 665 -34.73 21.20 13.19
N ILE A 666 -34.06 20.04 13.20
CA ILE A 666 -32.59 19.93 13.31
C ILE A 666 -31.92 20.62 12.13
N LEU A 667 -32.34 20.31 10.90
CA LEU A 667 -31.76 20.90 9.68
C LEU A 667 -31.81 22.44 9.69
N SER A 668 -32.91 23.01 10.19
CA SER A 668 -33.11 24.47 10.22
C SER A 668 -32.25 25.21 11.26
N ARG A 669 -31.74 24.53 12.27
CA ARG A 669 -31.01 25.13 13.40
C ARG A 669 -29.50 24.88 13.36
N ILE A 670 -29.03 24.01 12.47
CA ILE A 670 -27.60 23.80 12.24
C ILE A 670 -27.00 25.04 11.54
N PRO A 671 -25.95 25.69 12.10
CA PRO A 671 -25.33 26.87 11.50
C PRO A 671 -24.42 26.46 10.33
N MET A 672 -25.03 26.34 9.15
CA MET A 672 -24.37 25.91 7.91
C MET A 672 -23.24 26.86 7.46
N ASP A 673 -23.35 28.14 7.79
CA ASP A 673 -22.33 29.17 7.57
C ASP A 673 -21.03 28.84 8.32
N ARG A 674 -21.16 28.49 9.60
CA ARG A 674 -20.01 28.10 10.43
C ARG A 674 -19.44 26.74 10.03
N ILE A 675 -20.28 25.81 9.56
CA ILE A 675 -19.81 24.53 8.97
C ILE A 675 -19.02 24.77 7.69
N ALA A 676 -19.44 25.73 6.85
CA ALA A 676 -18.72 26.08 5.62
C ALA A 676 -17.29 26.59 5.91
N ASP A 677 -17.08 27.27 7.05
CA ASP A 677 -15.75 27.72 7.47
C ASP A 677 -14.80 26.59 7.89
N LEU A 678 -15.34 25.45 8.32
CA LEU A 678 -14.56 24.24 8.62
C LEU A 678 -14.06 23.52 7.36
N LEU A 679 -14.58 23.84 6.17
CA LEU A 679 -14.15 23.28 4.88
C LEU A 679 -12.97 24.07 4.26
N SER A 680 -12.11 24.67 5.07
CA SER A 680 -10.90 25.36 4.60
C SER A 680 -9.72 24.38 4.48
N VAL A 681 -8.76 24.70 3.61
CA VAL A 681 -7.55 23.87 3.41
C VAL A 681 -6.75 23.69 4.72
N GLU A 682 -6.83 24.66 5.64
CA GLU A 682 -6.13 24.65 6.92
C GLU A 682 -6.78 23.73 7.97
N ASN A 683 -8.05 23.34 7.76
CA ASN A 683 -8.88 22.61 8.72
C ASN A 683 -9.07 21.12 8.35
N GLU A 684 -8.05 20.50 7.74
CA GLU A 684 -8.14 19.12 7.23
C GLU A 684 -8.56 18.08 8.28
N GLN A 685 -8.20 18.31 9.55
CA GLN A 685 -8.58 17.46 10.69
C GLN A 685 -10.11 17.31 10.86
N TRP A 686 -10.89 18.28 10.41
CA TRP A 686 -12.34 18.30 10.56
C TRP A 686 -13.09 17.79 9.32
N HIS A 687 -12.39 17.60 8.20
CA HIS A 687 -13.04 17.27 6.92
C HIS A 687 -13.85 15.98 7.00
N GLU A 688 -13.36 14.93 7.65
CA GLU A 688 -14.10 13.67 7.79
C GLU A 688 -15.44 13.87 8.53
N ILE A 689 -15.42 14.58 9.66
CA ILE A 689 -16.62 14.88 10.46
C ILE A 689 -17.57 15.79 9.69
N VAL A 690 -17.07 16.80 8.99
CA VAL A 690 -17.90 17.72 8.22
C VAL A 690 -18.53 17.02 7.01
N PHE A 691 -17.76 16.25 6.24
CA PHE A 691 -18.30 15.53 5.08
C PHE A 691 -19.34 14.48 5.48
N THR A 692 -19.14 13.78 6.59
CA THR A 692 -20.17 12.88 7.13
C THR A 692 -21.42 13.63 7.55
N THR A 693 -21.28 14.79 8.20
CA THR A 693 -22.41 15.69 8.53
C THR A 693 -23.21 16.09 7.29
N LEU A 694 -22.53 16.56 6.23
CA LEU A 694 -23.18 16.97 4.98
C LEU A 694 -23.88 15.81 4.27
N ALA A 695 -23.26 14.62 4.26
CA ALA A 695 -23.85 13.43 3.68
C ALA A 695 -25.14 13.00 4.40
N SER A 696 -25.16 13.04 5.74
CA SER A 696 -26.35 12.72 6.53
C SER A 696 -27.47 13.74 6.32
N LEU A 697 -27.16 15.03 6.30
CA LEU A 697 -28.16 16.09 6.09
C LEU A 697 -28.76 16.07 4.68
N THR A 698 -27.94 15.84 3.65
CA THR A 698 -28.44 15.70 2.26
C THR A 698 -29.33 14.48 2.09
N LYS A 699 -29.03 13.37 2.77
CA LYS A 699 -29.87 12.17 2.77
C LYS A 699 -31.26 12.42 3.36
N VAL A 700 -31.35 13.22 4.42
CA VAL A 700 -32.59 13.54 5.13
C VAL A 700 -33.38 14.64 4.43
N GLY A 701 -32.77 15.82 4.25
CA GLY A 701 -33.44 17.00 3.72
C GLY A 701 -33.51 17.06 2.19
N LYS A 702 -32.83 16.15 1.47
CA LYS A 702 -32.79 16.08 0.00
C LYS A 702 -32.48 17.47 -0.60
N LEU A 703 -33.31 17.96 -1.52
CA LEU A 703 -33.11 19.25 -2.19
C LEU A 703 -33.10 20.43 -1.22
N LYS A 704 -33.98 20.45 -0.22
CA LYS A 704 -34.08 21.55 0.77
C LYS A 704 -32.80 21.72 1.57
N ALA A 705 -32.14 20.61 1.95
CA ALA A 705 -30.84 20.66 2.61
C ALA A 705 -29.72 21.15 1.68
N VAL A 706 -29.76 20.76 0.40
CA VAL A 706 -28.76 21.22 -0.57
C VAL A 706 -28.90 22.72 -0.83
N GLU A 707 -30.13 23.22 -0.95
CA GLU A 707 -30.41 24.66 -1.11
C GLU A 707 -29.85 25.47 0.06
N THR A 708 -30.10 25.07 1.31
CA THR A 708 -29.55 25.77 2.49
C THR A 708 -28.02 25.70 2.56
N MET A 709 -27.41 24.60 2.13
CA MET A 709 -25.95 24.47 2.05
C MET A 709 -25.34 25.42 1.01
N ILE A 710 -25.98 25.56 -0.15
CA ILE A 710 -25.54 26.48 -1.22
C ILE A 710 -25.73 27.93 -0.79
N GLU A 711 -26.85 28.29 -0.16
CA GLU A 711 -27.08 29.63 0.39
C GLU A 711 -26.02 30.03 1.41
N SER A 712 -25.48 29.06 2.14
CA SER A 712 -24.41 29.24 3.13
C SER A 712 -23.00 29.22 2.53
N GLY A 713 -22.85 29.00 1.22
CA GLY A 713 -21.58 29.07 0.50
C GLY A 713 -20.70 27.81 0.59
N ILE A 714 -21.27 26.65 0.96
CA ILE A 714 -20.53 25.37 1.05
C ILE A 714 -20.00 24.95 -0.32
N ASP A 715 -20.80 25.13 -1.37
CA ASP A 715 -20.43 24.86 -2.76
C ASP A 715 -19.12 25.57 -3.16
N LYS A 716 -18.96 26.83 -2.76
CA LYS A 716 -17.74 27.62 -3.05
C LYS A 716 -16.52 27.06 -2.31
N LYS A 717 -16.68 26.64 -1.06
CA LYS A 717 -15.59 26.05 -0.27
C LYS A 717 -15.18 24.67 -0.82
N LEU A 718 -16.14 23.85 -1.25
CA LEU A 718 -15.88 22.57 -1.91
C LEU A 718 -15.08 22.75 -3.20
N LEU A 719 -15.35 23.80 -3.99
CA LEU A 719 -14.57 24.12 -5.19
C LEU A 719 -13.13 24.52 -4.87
N VAL A 720 -12.90 25.25 -3.78
CA VAL A 720 -11.54 25.58 -3.32
C VAL A 720 -10.80 24.32 -2.88
N LEU A 721 -11.46 23.41 -2.16
CA LEU A 721 -10.87 22.13 -1.74
C LEU A 721 -10.54 21.22 -2.92
N LEU A 722 -11.29 21.27 -4.02
CA LEU A 722 -10.97 20.49 -5.23
C LEU A 722 -9.64 20.92 -5.89
N GLY A 723 -9.28 22.19 -5.80
CA GLY A 723 -8.03 22.70 -6.36
C GLY A 723 -6.83 22.57 -5.42
N ASN A 724 -7.05 22.78 -4.11
CA ASN A 724 -5.98 23.01 -3.14
C ASN A 724 -5.99 22.04 -1.94
N GLY A 725 -6.98 21.14 -1.82
CA GLY A 725 -7.08 20.16 -0.71
C GLY A 725 -6.27 18.88 -0.95
N SER A 726 -6.17 18.03 0.07
CA SER A 726 -5.57 16.70 -0.04
C SER A 726 -6.37 15.76 -0.96
N GLU A 727 -5.77 14.67 -1.45
CA GLU A 727 -6.45 13.70 -2.32
C GLU A 727 -7.76 13.16 -1.69
N ILE A 728 -7.77 12.93 -0.38
CA ILE A 728 -8.95 12.47 0.37
C ILE A 728 -10.03 13.56 0.40
N SER A 729 -9.65 14.80 0.70
CA SER A 729 -10.56 15.94 0.75
C SER A 729 -11.16 16.25 -0.64
N GLN A 730 -10.33 16.17 -1.69
CA GLN A 730 -10.76 16.29 -3.07
C GLN A 730 -11.79 15.20 -3.41
N HIS A 731 -11.51 13.95 -3.04
CA HIS A 731 -12.45 12.84 -3.28
C HIS A 731 -13.82 13.07 -2.62
N HIS A 732 -13.85 13.46 -1.34
CA HIS A 732 -15.09 13.75 -0.64
C HIS A 732 -15.82 14.99 -1.20
N ALA A 733 -15.09 16.00 -1.67
CA ALA A 733 -15.67 17.15 -2.34
C ALA A 733 -16.34 16.76 -3.67
N ILE A 734 -15.73 15.87 -4.47
CA ILE A 734 -16.33 15.35 -5.71
C ILE A 734 -17.64 14.62 -5.40
N ILE A 735 -17.63 13.73 -4.40
CA ILE A 735 -18.83 12.97 -4.01
C ILE A 735 -19.95 13.93 -3.59
N THR A 736 -19.64 14.88 -2.72
CA THR A 736 -20.63 15.85 -2.20
C THR A 736 -21.21 16.70 -3.35
N LEU A 737 -20.38 17.26 -4.22
CA LEU A 737 -20.85 18.05 -5.36
C LEU A 737 -21.67 17.21 -6.35
N LYS A 738 -21.28 15.95 -6.57
CA LYS A 738 -22.07 15.01 -7.37
C LYS A 738 -23.45 14.78 -6.76
N THR A 739 -23.55 14.60 -5.44
CA THR A 739 -24.84 14.43 -4.77
C THR A 739 -25.73 15.68 -4.88
N PHE A 740 -25.14 16.89 -4.81
CA PHE A 740 -25.90 18.13 -5.01
C PHE A 740 -26.51 18.20 -6.42
N CYS A 741 -25.73 17.82 -7.43
CA CYS A 741 -26.19 17.76 -8.82
C CYS A 741 -27.27 16.69 -9.04
N GLU A 742 -27.12 15.49 -8.47
CA GLU A 742 -28.11 14.40 -8.58
C GLU A 742 -29.46 14.77 -7.95
N LEU A 743 -29.44 15.60 -6.90
CA LEU A 743 -30.64 16.10 -6.23
C LEU A 743 -31.29 17.29 -6.96
N GLY A 744 -30.69 17.79 -8.04
CA GLY A 744 -31.27 18.83 -8.90
C GLY A 744 -31.00 20.27 -8.44
N ALA A 745 -29.97 20.50 -7.61
CA ALA A 745 -29.66 21.83 -7.13
C ALA A 745 -29.03 22.72 -8.22
N PRO A 746 -29.49 23.98 -8.39
CA PRO A 746 -28.96 24.89 -9.39
C PRO A 746 -27.61 25.44 -8.92
N LEU A 747 -26.50 24.79 -9.30
CA LEU A 747 -25.14 25.32 -9.12
C LEU A 747 -24.83 26.51 -10.08
N GLN A 748 -25.85 27.27 -10.48
CA GLN A 748 -25.75 28.35 -11.47
C GLN A 748 -24.73 29.40 -11.03
N GLY A 749 -23.69 29.59 -11.83
CA GLY A 749 -22.65 30.62 -11.63
C GLY A 749 -21.34 30.15 -10.98
N CYS A 750 -21.32 28.99 -10.28
CA CYS A 750 -20.12 28.51 -9.59
C CYS A 750 -19.24 27.58 -10.45
N MET A 751 -19.85 26.87 -11.42
CA MET A 751 -19.17 25.91 -12.29
C MET A 751 -19.10 26.41 -13.75
N GLY A 752 -18.23 27.38 -14.03
CA GLY A 752 -17.94 27.80 -15.40
C GLY A 752 -17.04 26.78 -16.15
N PRO A 753 -17.07 26.74 -17.50
CA PRO A 753 -16.21 25.85 -18.31
C PRO A 753 -14.71 25.99 -18.00
N ALA A 754 -14.30 27.19 -17.58
CA ALA A 754 -12.92 27.48 -17.19
C ALA A 754 -12.49 26.79 -15.88
N VAL A 755 -13.39 26.61 -14.91
CA VAL A 755 -13.08 25.94 -13.63
C VAL A 755 -12.92 24.43 -13.83
N LEU A 756 -13.75 23.83 -14.71
CA LEU A 756 -13.67 22.41 -15.07
C LEU A 756 -12.34 22.02 -15.74
N LEU A 757 -11.71 22.95 -16.47
CA LEU A 757 -10.40 22.75 -17.11
C LEU A 757 -9.24 22.63 -16.11
N HIS A 758 -9.40 23.21 -14.91
CA HIS A 758 -8.38 23.19 -13.85
C HIS A 758 -8.56 22.02 -12.87
N LEU A 759 -9.63 21.22 -13.01
CA LEU A 759 -9.87 20.05 -12.19
C LEU A 759 -9.11 18.82 -12.71
N PRO A 760 -8.68 17.90 -11.83
CA PRO A 760 -8.19 16.58 -12.22
C PRO A 760 -9.20 15.85 -13.13
N TRP A 761 -8.70 15.14 -14.15
CA TRP A 761 -9.51 14.47 -15.19
C TRP A 761 -10.71 13.65 -14.65
N HIS A 762 -10.54 12.95 -13.54
CA HIS A 762 -11.58 12.14 -12.91
C HIS A 762 -12.72 12.97 -12.28
N ALA A 763 -12.41 14.13 -11.70
CA ALA A 763 -13.39 15.07 -11.16
C ALA A 763 -14.18 15.76 -12.29
N ARG A 764 -13.48 16.10 -13.37
CA ARG A 764 -14.06 16.70 -14.58
C ARG A 764 -15.11 15.80 -15.23
N ILE A 765 -14.82 14.51 -15.45
CA ILE A 765 -15.80 13.53 -16.01
C ILE A 765 -17.05 13.40 -15.14
N SER A 766 -16.87 13.41 -13.81
CA SER A 766 -17.96 13.20 -12.86
C SER A 766 -18.92 14.39 -12.81
N LEU A 767 -18.42 15.61 -13.04
CA LEU A 767 -19.17 16.86 -12.92
C LEU A 767 -19.62 17.43 -14.29
N GLU A 768 -18.91 17.14 -15.39
CA GLU A 768 -19.29 17.58 -16.76
C GLU A 768 -20.67 17.06 -17.19
N ARG A 769 -21.09 15.88 -16.71
CA ARG A 769 -22.43 15.31 -16.98
C ARG A 769 -23.58 16.19 -16.47
N PHE A 770 -23.35 17.02 -15.45
CA PHE A 770 -24.40 17.80 -14.80
C PHE A 770 -24.42 19.28 -15.21
N VAL A 771 -23.27 19.83 -15.63
CA VAL A 771 -23.16 21.22 -16.14
C VAL A 771 -23.81 21.38 -17.52
N LEU A 772 -23.97 20.30 -18.28
CA LEU A 772 -24.59 20.30 -19.61
C LEU A 772 -26.13 20.22 -19.60
N PHE A 773 -26.75 19.98 -18.44
CA PHE A 773 -28.19 19.72 -18.33
C PHE A 773 -29.08 20.98 -18.36
N ASP A 774 -28.52 22.19 -18.17
CA ASP A 774 -29.33 23.42 -18.00
C ASP A 774 -29.22 24.42 -19.18
N LYS A 775 -29.20 23.91 -20.42
CA LYS A 775 -29.49 24.71 -21.63
C LYS A 775 -30.96 24.62 -22.05
N ASN A 776 -31.87 24.58 -21.09
CA ASN A 776 -33.31 24.71 -21.31
C ASN A 776 -33.86 26.03 -20.74
N ALA A 777 -33.18 27.15 -21.00
CA ALA A 777 -33.81 28.46 -20.93
C ALA A 777 -33.21 29.40 -21.98
N SER A 778 -34.02 29.65 -23.02
CA SER A 778 -33.93 30.72 -24.02
C SER A 778 -33.01 30.54 -25.25
N GLN A 779 -33.70 30.58 -26.40
CA GLN A 779 -33.28 30.94 -27.76
C GLN A 779 -32.53 29.89 -28.63
N SER A 780 -33.28 29.36 -29.59
CA SER A 780 -32.81 28.61 -30.77
C SER A 780 -31.82 29.40 -31.64
N PRO A 781 -31.02 28.71 -32.46
CA PRO A 781 -31.33 28.73 -33.89
C PRO A 781 -31.27 27.35 -34.56
N LYS A 782 -32.20 27.14 -35.51
CA LYS A 782 -32.35 26.02 -36.49
C LYS A 782 -31.41 24.79 -36.33
N PRO A 783 -31.88 23.66 -35.76
CA PRO A 783 -31.07 22.48 -35.44
C PRO A 783 -30.87 21.47 -36.59
N GLN A 784 -31.05 21.87 -37.85
CA GLN A 784 -30.96 20.93 -39.00
C GLN A 784 -29.65 21.06 -39.80
N GLN A 785 -29.08 22.26 -39.91
CA GLN A 785 -27.85 22.47 -40.69
C GLN A 785 -26.56 22.09 -39.94
N SER A 786 -26.54 22.04 -38.61
CA SER A 786 -25.34 21.65 -37.84
C SER A 786 -25.08 20.14 -37.86
N LEU A 787 -26.14 19.33 -37.91
CA LEU A 787 -26.10 17.87 -37.77
C LEU A 787 -25.57 17.19 -39.05
N GLU A 788 -26.08 17.62 -40.22
CA GLU A 788 -25.56 17.18 -41.52
C GLU A 788 -24.11 17.65 -41.74
N VAL A 789 -23.74 18.83 -41.24
CA VAL A 789 -22.38 19.36 -41.34
C VAL A 789 -21.40 18.56 -40.47
N ILE A 790 -21.77 18.17 -39.25
CA ILE A 790 -20.96 17.31 -38.38
C ILE A 790 -20.79 15.91 -39.01
N LEU A 791 -21.89 15.31 -39.50
CA LEU A 791 -21.85 14.01 -40.17
C LEU A 791 -20.98 14.05 -41.46
N HIS A 792 -21.10 15.11 -42.25
CA HIS A 792 -20.30 15.30 -43.47
C HIS A 792 -18.82 15.57 -43.18
N LYS A 793 -18.49 16.28 -42.08
CA LYS A 793 -17.10 16.50 -41.63
C LYS A 793 -16.42 15.22 -41.16
N ILE A 794 -17.11 14.42 -40.35
CA ILE A 794 -16.63 13.10 -39.88
C ILE A 794 -16.41 12.14 -41.05
N LEU A 795 -17.24 12.24 -42.09
CA LEU A 795 -17.13 11.45 -43.32
C LEU A 795 -16.10 11.98 -44.34
N GLN A 796 -15.48 13.16 -44.18
CA GLN A 796 -14.60 13.75 -45.20
C GLN A 796 -13.17 14.16 -44.79
N ARG A 797 -12.83 14.37 -43.51
CA ARG A 797 -11.50 14.94 -43.11
C ARG A 797 -10.49 13.99 -42.45
N ASP A 798 -9.22 14.38 -42.55
CA ASP A 798 -8.04 13.78 -41.89
C ASP A 798 -7.65 14.52 -40.58
N ASN A 799 -7.68 13.73 -39.50
CA ASN A 799 -6.84 13.63 -38.30
C ASN A 799 -6.66 14.75 -37.25
N LYS A 800 -6.93 16.04 -37.48
CA LYS A 800 -6.75 17.05 -36.40
C LYS A 800 -8.04 17.55 -35.74
N ASP A 801 -9.13 17.66 -36.49
CA ASP A 801 -10.41 18.20 -35.96
C ASP A 801 -11.42 17.08 -35.59
N ILE A 802 -11.04 15.80 -35.76
CA ILE A 802 -11.97 14.66 -35.63
C ILE A 802 -12.36 14.38 -34.16
N ILE A 803 -11.48 14.66 -33.18
CA ILE A 803 -11.76 14.37 -31.76
C ILE A 803 -12.85 15.32 -31.23
N GLU A 804 -12.78 16.61 -31.54
CA GLU A 804 -13.82 17.59 -31.19
C GLU A 804 -15.14 17.28 -31.91
N ASP A 805 -15.09 16.87 -33.18
CA ASP A 805 -16.27 16.47 -33.95
C ASP A 805 -16.90 15.15 -33.41
N ILE A 806 -16.09 14.18 -32.94
CA ILE A 806 -16.56 12.96 -32.27
C ILE A 806 -17.13 13.28 -30.88
N GLN A 807 -16.53 14.21 -30.14
CA GLN A 807 -17.08 14.69 -28.87
C GLN A 807 -18.41 15.46 -29.07
N GLY A 808 -18.56 16.15 -30.21
CA GLY A 808 -19.83 16.73 -30.65
C GLY A 808 -20.96 15.70 -30.86
N LEU A 809 -20.64 14.43 -31.14
CA LEU A 809 -21.62 13.34 -31.21
C LEU A 809 -22.28 13.02 -29.86
N LEU A 810 -21.69 13.40 -28.71
CA LEU A 810 -22.32 13.21 -27.40
C LEU A 810 -23.65 13.97 -27.30
N SER A 811 -23.72 15.19 -27.84
CA SER A 811 -24.94 15.99 -27.89
C SER A 811 -26.07 15.35 -28.75
N LEU A 812 -25.73 14.37 -29.58
CA LEU A 812 -26.65 13.65 -30.46
C LEU A 812 -27.13 12.33 -29.87
N ALA A 813 -26.30 11.62 -29.10
CA ALA A 813 -26.69 10.41 -28.38
C ALA A 813 -27.77 10.69 -27.32
N GLU A 814 -27.74 11.86 -26.68
CA GLU A 814 -28.74 12.29 -25.70
C GLU A 814 -30.09 12.69 -26.34
N ARG A 815 -30.07 13.14 -27.61
CA ARG A 815 -31.28 13.47 -28.40
C ARG A 815 -31.86 12.28 -29.16
N ALA A 816 -31.35 11.07 -28.93
CA ALA A 816 -31.77 9.83 -29.62
C ALA A 816 -33.22 9.39 -29.36
N ASN A 817 -34.01 10.12 -28.57
CA ASN A 817 -35.47 9.94 -28.48
C ASN A 817 -36.24 10.63 -29.63
N ASP A 818 -35.59 11.48 -30.42
CA ASP A 818 -36.17 12.14 -31.58
C ASP A 818 -36.07 11.22 -32.81
N THR A 819 -37.21 10.74 -33.32
CA THR A 819 -37.32 9.83 -34.47
C THR A 819 -36.52 10.32 -35.69
N ARG A 820 -36.37 11.63 -35.87
CA ARG A 820 -35.64 12.22 -37.02
C ARG A 820 -34.12 12.11 -36.88
N VAL A 821 -33.59 12.15 -35.66
CA VAL A 821 -32.16 11.95 -35.36
C VAL A 821 -31.80 10.47 -35.46
N GLN A 822 -32.72 9.59 -35.06
CA GLN A 822 -32.59 8.15 -35.30
C GLN A 822 -32.51 7.85 -36.80
N ASP A 823 -33.38 8.43 -37.64
CA ASP A 823 -33.36 8.24 -39.08
C ASP A 823 -32.06 8.76 -39.74
N LEU A 824 -31.49 9.87 -39.24
CA LEU A 824 -30.20 10.42 -39.70
C LEU A 824 -29.00 9.57 -39.27
N LEU A 825 -28.96 9.11 -38.01
CA LEU A 825 -27.90 8.23 -37.50
C LEU A 825 -27.95 6.88 -38.20
N LEU A 826 -29.14 6.30 -38.33
CA LEU A 826 -29.36 5.08 -39.08
C LEU A 826 -28.97 5.33 -40.54
N GLY A 827 -29.46 6.35 -41.23
CA GLY A 827 -29.17 6.64 -42.64
C GLY A 827 -27.69 6.90 -43.00
N SER A 828 -26.82 7.18 -42.03
CA SER A 828 -25.40 7.52 -42.24
C SER A 828 -24.45 6.31 -42.15
N ASN A 829 -23.32 6.35 -42.90
CA ASN A 829 -22.22 5.36 -42.78
C ASN A 829 -21.31 5.61 -41.55
N LEU A 830 -21.80 6.35 -40.55
CA LEU A 830 -21.05 6.74 -39.36
C LEU A 830 -20.50 5.52 -38.62
N PHE A 831 -21.31 4.46 -38.48
CA PHE A 831 -20.94 3.27 -37.74
C PHE A 831 -19.86 2.44 -38.41
N ASP A 832 -19.88 2.31 -39.74
CA ASP A 832 -18.79 1.67 -40.49
C ASP A 832 -17.50 2.50 -40.37
N ARG A 833 -17.61 3.84 -40.33
CA ARG A 833 -16.44 4.71 -40.16
C ARG A 833 -15.86 4.68 -38.74
N LEU A 834 -16.69 4.69 -37.69
CA LEU A 834 -16.24 4.52 -36.31
C LEU A 834 -15.61 3.13 -36.11
N ALA A 835 -16.21 2.08 -36.69
CA ALA A 835 -15.65 0.74 -36.69
C ALA A 835 -14.33 0.63 -37.49
N LEU A 836 -14.13 1.46 -38.53
CA LEU A 836 -12.86 1.60 -39.25
C LEU A 836 -11.81 2.40 -38.46
N LEU A 837 -12.23 3.39 -37.66
CA LEU A 837 -11.31 4.17 -36.81
C LEU A 837 -10.70 3.32 -35.69
N LEU A 838 -11.46 2.34 -35.17
CA LEU A 838 -10.93 1.30 -34.28
C LEU A 838 -9.85 0.41 -34.95
N GLN A 839 -9.74 0.39 -36.28
CA GLN A 839 -8.85 -0.50 -37.04
C GLN A 839 -7.51 0.10 -37.45
N ARG A 840 -7.26 1.40 -37.23
CA ARG A 840 -6.08 2.07 -37.81
C ARG A 840 -4.76 1.47 -37.31
N LYS A 841 -3.90 1.09 -38.25
CA LYS A 841 -2.51 0.66 -38.00
C LYS A 841 -1.63 1.87 -37.69
N GLU A 842 -0.67 1.67 -36.80
CA GLU A 842 0.51 2.52 -36.66
C GLU A 842 1.12 2.75 -38.05
N VAL A 843 1.03 3.99 -38.52
CA VAL A 843 1.91 4.48 -39.57
C VAL A 843 2.98 5.27 -38.85
N GLU A 844 4.23 4.86 -39.04
CA GLU A 844 5.45 5.48 -38.51
C GLU A 844 5.40 7.01 -38.73
N ASN A 845 4.98 7.78 -37.71
CA ASN A 845 5.46 9.13 -37.35
C ASN A 845 4.59 9.98 -36.41
N ASN A 846 3.48 9.53 -35.84
CA ASN A 846 2.78 10.32 -34.79
C ASN A 846 2.02 9.42 -33.81
N GLN A 847 2.69 8.95 -32.75
CA GLN A 847 2.15 8.00 -31.78
C GLN A 847 1.04 8.60 -30.88
N CYS A 848 1.02 9.92 -30.62
CA CYS A 848 0.08 10.52 -29.66
C CYS A 848 -1.38 10.65 -30.13
N ASN A 849 -1.67 10.79 -31.43
CA ASN A 849 -3.07 11.06 -31.86
C ASN A 849 -3.89 9.79 -32.16
N ILE A 850 -3.26 8.65 -32.47
CA ILE A 850 -3.98 7.44 -32.91
C ILE A 850 -4.70 6.78 -31.72
N ASP A 851 -4.03 6.76 -30.57
CA ASP A 851 -4.56 6.20 -29.34
C ASP A 851 -5.76 6.99 -28.82
N GLU A 852 -5.66 8.32 -28.79
CA GLU A 852 -6.77 9.22 -28.44
C GLU A 852 -7.96 9.10 -29.41
N LEU A 853 -7.70 8.87 -30.70
CA LEU A 853 -8.74 8.64 -31.70
C LEU A 853 -9.44 7.29 -31.51
N GLN A 854 -8.70 6.23 -31.19
CA GLN A 854 -9.28 4.90 -30.90
C GLN A 854 -10.13 4.94 -29.64
N ASP A 855 -9.64 5.61 -28.59
CA ASP A 855 -10.35 5.75 -27.31
C ASP A 855 -11.61 6.63 -27.48
N SER A 856 -11.51 7.71 -28.27
CA SER A 856 -12.67 8.57 -28.59
C SER A 856 -13.71 7.84 -29.45
N ALA A 857 -13.28 7.01 -30.41
CA ALA A 857 -14.18 6.22 -31.25
C ALA A 857 -14.88 5.11 -30.43
N TYR A 858 -14.16 4.43 -29.55
CA TYR A 858 -14.72 3.47 -28.60
C TYR A 858 -15.73 4.15 -27.67
N TYR A 859 -15.38 5.30 -27.08
CA TYR A 859 -16.26 6.02 -26.16
C TYR A 859 -17.57 6.47 -26.83
N ALA A 860 -17.49 6.99 -28.06
CA ALA A 860 -18.68 7.33 -28.83
C ALA A 860 -19.59 6.11 -29.08
N LEU A 861 -19.00 4.97 -29.43
CA LEU A 861 -19.74 3.73 -29.64
C LEU A 861 -20.38 3.19 -28.35
N HIS A 862 -19.63 3.20 -27.24
CA HIS A 862 -20.12 2.83 -25.91
C HIS A 862 -21.35 3.67 -25.54
N GLN A 863 -21.25 5.01 -25.60
CA GLN A 863 -22.37 5.90 -25.27
C GLN A 863 -23.59 5.70 -26.17
N ILE A 864 -23.41 5.47 -27.48
CA ILE A 864 -24.53 5.24 -28.40
C ILE A 864 -25.26 3.92 -28.09
N VAL A 865 -24.54 2.86 -27.71
CA VAL A 865 -25.15 1.56 -27.41
C VAL A 865 -25.95 1.61 -26.09
N PHE A 866 -25.48 2.35 -25.08
CA PHE A 866 -26.17 2.51 -23.80
C PHE A 866 -27.29 3.58 -23.81
N ALA A 867 -27.38 4.42 -24.85
CA ALA A 867 -28.46 5.38 -25.00
C ALA A 867 -29.84 4.69 -25.16
N LYS A 868 -30.93 5.39 -24.83
CA LYS A 868 -32.32 4.88 -24.89
C LYS A 868 -32.72 4.31 -26.27
N GLY A 869 -32.07 4.76 -27.36
CA GLY A 869 -32.27 4.26 -28.74
C GLY A 869 -31.29 3.17 -29.21
N GLY A 870 -30.40 2.68 -28.35
CA GLY A 870 -29.32 1.75 -28.73
C GLY A 870 -29.80 0.40 -29.29
N SER A 871 -31.03 -0.05 -29.00
CA SER A 871 -31.58 -1.28 -29.58
C SER A 871 -31.72 -1.23 -31.11
N LEU A 872 -32.10 -0.07 -31.67
CA LEU A 872 -32.23 0.13 -33.11
C LEU A 872 -30.85 0.16 -33.79
N VAL A 873 -29.86 0.74 -33.11
CA VAL A 873 -28.46 0.77 -33.57
C VAL A 873 -27.89 -0.65 -33.62
N LEU A 874 -28.12 -1.44 -32.57
CA LEU A 874 -27.71 -2.85 -32.52
C LEU A 874 -28.41 -3.70 -33.59
N GLN A 875 -29.69 -3.41 -33.89
CA GLN A 875 -30.40 -4.05 -35.00
C GLN A 875 -29.76 -3.69 -36.36
N ARG A 876 -29.24 -2.47 -36.53
CA ARG A 876 -28.50 -2.09 -37.72
C ARG A 876 -27.11 -2.72 -37.79
N PHE A 877 -26.43 -2.91 -36.66
CA PHE A 877 -25.16 -3.66 -36.60
C PHE A 877 -25.33 -5.10 -37.06
N LEU A 878 -26.47 -5.72 -36.72
CA LEU A 878 -26.87 -7.02 -37.24
C LEU A 878 -27.12 -7.02 -38.75
N GLN A 879 -27.74 -5.97 -39.29
CA GLN A 879 -28.01 -5.85 -40.74
C GLN A 879 -26.74 -5.59 -41.56
N LEU A 880 -25.79 -4.82 -41.02
CA LEU A 880 -24.54 -4.42 -41.70
C LEU A 880 -23.38 -5.41 -41.50
N GLY A 881 -23.57 -6.47 -40.71
CA GLY A 881 -22.52 -7.44 -40.42
C GLY A 881 -21.34 -6.87 -39.60
N THR A 882 -21.60 -5.83 -38.79
CA THR A 882 -20.57 -5.14 -38.00
C THR A 882 -20.08 -6.01 -36.84
N ILE A 883 -20.94 -6.88 -36.31
CA ILE A 883 -20.59 -7.83 -35.24
C ILE A 883 -19.49 -8.79 -35.69
N GLU A 884 -19.61 -9.35 -36.90
CA GLU A 884 -18.58 -10.23 -37.47
C GLU A 884 -17.25 -9.48 -37.66
N LYS A 885 -17.30 -8.21 -38.09
CA LYS A 885 -16.11 -7.35 -38.22
C LYS A 885 -15.43 -7.13 -36.86
N LEU A 886 -16.19 -6.85 -35.80
CA LEU A 886 -15.68 -6.63 -34.44
C LEU A 886 -15.05 -7.91 -33.86
N VAL A 887 -15.69 -9.06 -34.03
CA VAL A 887 -15.14 -10.36 -33.57
C VAL A 887 -13.85 -10.72 -34.34
N ASN A 888 -13.69 -10.26 -35.58
CA ASN A 888 -12.43 -10.39 -36.33
C ASN A 888 -11.32 -9.43 -35.86
N LEU A 889 -11.64 -8.37 -35.09
CA LEU A 889 -10.61 -7.49 -34.52
C LEU A 889 -9.80 -8.18 -33.41
N LEU A 890 -10.37 -9.19 -32.75
CA LEU A 890 -9.70 -9.97 -31.71
C LEU A 890 -8.48 -10.77 -32.24
N ASP A 891 -8.43 -11.06 -33.55
CA ASP A 891 -7.32 -11.80 -34.19
C ASP A 891 -6.17 -10.89 -34.66
N ARG A 892 -6.25 -9.57 -34.48
CA ARG A 892 -5.24 -8.61 -34.99
C ARG A 892 -3.95 -8.63 -34.17
N LYS A 893 -2.91 -7.92 -34.60
CA LYS A 893 -1.62 -7.88 -33.87
C LYS A 893 -1.58 -6.82 -32.75
N SER A 894 -2.34 -5.73 -32.88
CA SER A 894 -2.36 -4.64 -31.89
C SER A 894 -3.06 -5.08 -30.59
N LEU A 895 -2.37 -4.96 -29.46
CA LEU A 895 -2.94 -5.27 -28.14
C LEU A 895 -4.07 -4.30 -27.76
N LYS A 896 -3.92 -2.99 -28.03
CA LYS A 896 -4.95 -1.97 -27.75
C LYS A 896 -6.23 -2.19 -28.56
N THR A 897 -6.11 -2.53 -29.83
CA THR A 897 -7.28 -2.83 -30.68
C THR A 897 -8.02 -4.08 -30.19
N LYS A 898 -7.31 -5.08 -29.66
CA LYS A 898 -7.94 -6.28 -29.06
C LYS A 898 -8.70 -5.93 -27.77
N ASP A 899 -8.12 -5.09 -26.93
CA ASP A 899 -8.72 -4.69 -25.66
C ASP A 899 -9.99 -3.85 -25.88
N LEU A 900 -9.92 -2.81 -26.70
CA LEU A 900 -11.10 -1.98 -27.05
C LEU A 900 -12.20 -2.80 -27.75
N ALA A 901 -11.82 -3.75 -28.63
CA ALA A 901 -12.78 -4.65 -29.25
C ALA A 901 -13.41 -5.61 -28.23
N MET A 902 -12.64 -6.14 -27.28
CA MET A 902 -13.15 -6.99 -26.21
C MET A 902 -14.11 -6.23 -25.30
N GLN A 903 -13.75 -5.03 -24.85
CA GLN A 903 -14.60 -4.17 -24.04
C GLN A 903 -15.92 -3.85 -24.75
N PHE A 904 -15.86 -3.49 -26.03
CA PHE A 904 -17.09 -3.19 -26.79
C PHE A 904 -17.97 -4.43 -27.02
N LEU A 905 -17.39 -5.62 -27.16
CA LEU A 905 -18.16 -6.87 -27.23
C LEU A 905 -18.83 -7.20 -25.89
N VAL A 906 -18.24 -6.82 -24.75
CA VAL A 906 -18.87 -6.92 -23.42
C VAL A 906 -20.04 -5.94 -23.31
N ASP A 907 -19.89 -4.69 -23.77
CA ASP A 907 -20.98 -3.71 -23.82
C ASP A 907 -22.18 -4.20 -24.65
N ILE A 908 -21.91 -4.80 -25.81
CA ILE A 908 -22.94 -5.41 -26.66
C ILE A 908 -23.60 -6.60 -25.95
N ALA A 909 -22.87 -7.37 -25.15
CA ALA A 909 -23.45 -8.46 -24.36
C ALA A 909 -24.36 -7.96 -23.23
N GLU A 910 -24.05 -6.79 -22.66
CA GLU A 910 -24.87 -6.15 -21.63
C GLU A 910 -26.15 -5.52 -22.20
N VAL A 911 -26.06 -4.76 -23.30
CA VAL A 911 -27.23 -4.01 -23.83
C VAL A 911 -27.93 -4.72 -24.99
N GLY A 912 -27.37 -5.84 -25.45
CA GLY A 912 -27.77 -6.63 -26.61
C GLY A 912 -29.19 -7.18 -26.59
N THR A 913 -29.77 -7.35 -27.79
CA THR A 913 -30.97 -8.18 -27.98
C THR A 913 -30.57 -9.63 -28.26
N LYS A 914 -31.49 -10.58 -28.05
CA LYS A 914 -31.26 -12.01 -28.32
C LYS A 914 -30.59 -12.30 -29.68
N PRO A 915 -31.04 -11.72 -30.82
CA PRO A 915 -30.40 -11.96 -32.11
C PRO A 915 -28.95 -11.45 -32.19
N CYS A 916 -28.60 -10.39 -31.44
CA CYS A 916 -27.23 -9.86 -31.38
C CYS A 916 -26.29 -10.88 -30.75
N ILE A 917 -26.70 -11.42 -29.61
CA ILE A 917 -25.90 -12.35 -28.82
C ILE A 917 -25.81 -13.71 -29.52
N GLU A 918 -26.90 -14.20 -30.12
CA GLU A 918 -26.86 -15.41 -30.96
C GLU A 918 -25.90 -15.24 -32.14
N ARG A 919 -25.88 -14.06 -32.78
CA ARG A 919 -24.94 -13.77 -33.86
C ARG A 919 -23.50 -13.73 -33.38
N MET A 920 -23.21 -13.13 -32.23
CA MET A 920 -21.87 -13.15 -31.63
C MET A 920 -21.39 -14.57 -31.34
N LEU A 921 -22.25 -15.41 -30.77
CA LEU A 921 -21.96 -16.82 -30.49
C LEU A 921 -21.71 -17.62 -31.77
N SER A 922 -22.46 -17.34 -32.85
CA SER A 922 -22.24 -17.96 -34.17
C SER A 922 -20.95 -17.49 -34.85
N SER A 923 -20.45 -16.30 -34.51
CA SER A 923 -19.23 -15.69 -35.06
C SER A 923 -17.95 -16.11 -34.33
N GLN A 924 -18.02 -17.13 -33.47
CA GLN A 924 -16.89 -17.69 -32.71
C GLN A 924 -16.27 -16.73 -31.66
N VAL A 925 -17.07 -15.81 -31.09
CA VAL A 925 -16.56 -14.86 -30.08
C VAL A 925 -15.95 -15.57 -28.87
N VAL A 926 -16.54 -16.67 -28.41
CA VAL A 926 -16.11 -17.41 -27.22
C VAL A 926 -14.76 -18.07 -27.45
N GLU A 927 -14.60 -18.72 -28.60
CA GLU A 927 -13.38 -19.40 -29.01
C GLU A 927 -12.21 -18.41 -29.13
N LYS A 928 -12.46 -17.19 -29.61
CA LYS A 928 -11.46 -16.13 -29.69
C LYS A 928 -11.12 -15.51 -28.33
N LEU A 929 -12.09 -15.29 -27.45
CA LEU A 929 -11.82 -14.83 -26.08
C LEU A 929 -10.99 -15.85 -25.28
N VAL A 930 -11.28 -17.15 -25.45
CA VAL A 930 -10.47 -18.23 -24.89
C VAL A 930 -9.04 -18.22 -25.45
N ALA A 931 -8.88 -17.95 -26.76
CA ALA A 931 -7.55 -17.82 -27.36
C ALA A 931 -6.75 -16.64 -26.80
N LEU A 932 -7.43 -15.53 -26.45
CA LEU A 932 -6.80 -14.39 -25.77
C LEU A 932 -6.39 -14.71 -24.34
N GLU A 933 -7.23 -15.41 -23.57
CA GLU A 933 -6.87 -15.84 -22.20
C GLU A 933 -5.71 -16.85 -22.21
N LYS A 934 -5.62 -17.71 -23.23
CA LYS A 934 -4.45 -18.60 -23.41
C LYS A 934 -3.14 -17.85 -23.69
N ALA A 935 -3.21 -16.62 -24.20
CA ALA A 935 -2.04 -15.81 -24.51
C ALA A 935 -1.44 -15.08 -23.29
N GLY A 936 -2.12 -15.07 -22.14
CA GLY A 936 -1.67 -14.41 -20.90
C GLY A 936 -2.15 -12.95 -20.78
N ASP A 937 -1.65 -12.24 -19.76
CA ASP A 937 -2.01 -10.82 -19.50
C ASP A 937 -1.67 -9.91 -20.70
N PRO A 938 -2.52 -8.93 -21.03
CA PRO A 938 -3.56 -8.28 -20.19
C PRO A 938 -4.99 -8.88 -20.30
N PHE A 939 -5.18 -10.03 -20.96
CA PHE A 939 -6.52 -10.55 -21.28
C PHE A 939 -7.06 -11.58 -20.26
N GLY A 940 -6.47 -11.68 -19.08
CA GLY A 940 -6.98 -12.56 -18.02
C GLY A 940 -8.45 -12.27 -17.67
N GLY A 941 -9.31 -13.29 -17.71
CA GLY A 941 -10.73 -13.19 -17.37
C GLY A 941 -11.63 -12.57 -18.45
N ALA A 942 -11.18 -12.46 -19.71
CA ALA A 942 -11.98 -11.96 -20.82
C ALA A 942 -13.32 -12.72 -21.01
N VAL A 943 -13.33 -14.05 -20.82
CA VAL A 943 -14.55 -14.86 -20.90
C VAL A 943 -15.47 -14.58 -19.71
N SER A 944 -14.90 -14.40 -18.51
CA SER A 944 -15.67 -14.06 -17.30
C SER A 944 -16.30 -12.67 -17.40
N ARG A 945 -15.60 -11.66 -17.93
CA ARG A 945 -16.15 -10.33 -18.22
C ARG A 945 -17.30 -10.38 -19.23
N TYR A 946 -17.17 -11.20 -20.28
CA TYR A 946 -18.25 -11.42 -21.25
C TYR A 946 -19.49 -12.04 -20.61
N ILE A 947 -19.32 -13.02 -19.73
CA ILE A 947 -20.42 -13.64 -18.97
C ILE A 947 -21.04 -12.64 -17.99
N GLN A 948 -20.24 -11.77 -17.37
CA GLN A 948 -20.72 -10.70 -16.49
C GLN A 948 -21.58 -9.69 -17.26
N GLY A 949 -21.17 -9.25 -18.45
CA GLY A 949 -22.01 -8.42 -19.32
C GLY A 949 -23.34 -9.11 -19.63
N LEU A 950 -23.31 -10.39 -19.99
CA LEU A 950 -24.52 -11.18 -20.23
C LEU A 950 -25.43 -11.35 -18.98
N ASN A 951 -24.85 -11.34 -17.77
CA ASN A 951 -25.60 -11.32 -16.50
C ASN A 951 -26.38 -10.02 -16.31
N MET A 952 -25.78 -8.89 -16.70
CA MET A 952 -26.36 -7.55 -16.58
C MET A 952 -27.41 -7.26 -17.65
N CYS A 953 -27.55 -8.12 -18.66
CA CYS A 953 -28.44 -7.90 -19.79
C CYS A 953 -29.94 -7.97 -19.45
N LYS A 954 -30.58 -6.80 -19.34
CA LYS A 954 -32.01 -6.66 -19.01
C LYS A 954 -32.98 -7.05 -20.14
N LYS A 955 -32.49 -7.21 -21.39
CA LYS A 955 -33.31 -7.50 -22.58
C LYS A 955 -33.46 -8.99 -22.90
N LEU A 956 -32.82 -9.87 -22.12
CA LEU A 956 -32.94 -11.34 -22.22
C LEU A 956 -33.82 -11.89 -21.11
N GLN A 957 -34.67 -12.86 -21.43
CA GLN A 957 -35.37 -13.61 -20.38
C GLN A 957 -34.42 -14.51 -19.61
N THR A 958 -34.75 -14.81 -18.35
CA THR A 958 -33.91 -15.64 -17.46
C THR A 958 -33.63 -17.02 -18.04
N ALA A 959 -34.61 -17.61 -18.73
CA ALA A 959 -34.48 -18.90 -19.41
C ALA A 959 -33.54 -18.81 -20.64
N GLU A 960 -33.63 -17.75 -21.42
CA GLU A 960 -32.77 -17.52 -22.60
C GLU A 960 -31.32 -17.31 -22.18
N ARG A 961 -31.10 -16.53 -21.12
CA ARG A 961 -29.78 -16.30 -20.52
C ARG A 961 -29.15 -17.60 -20.03
N ALA A 962 -29.95 -18.47 -19.38
CA ALA A 962 -29.47 -19.78 -18.93
C ALA A 962 -29.04 -20.68 -20.11
N VAL A 963 -29.82 -20.71 -21.20
CA VAL A 963 -29.48 -21.48 -22.41
C VAL A 963 -28.20 -20.95 -23.06
N MET A 964 -28.04 -19.63 -23.16
CA MET A 964 -26.83 -19.00 -23.72
C MET A 964 -25.59 -19.26 -22.87
N LYS A 965 -25.69 -19.19 -21.54
CA LYS A 965 -24.59 -19.55 -20.62
C LYS A 965 -24.15 -21.00 -20.77
N GLN A 966 -25.10 -21.93 -20.88
CA GLN A 966 -24.81 -23.34 -21.13
C GLN A 966 -24.16 -23.55 -22.50
N HIS A 967 -24.55 -22.78 -23.50
CA HIS A 967 -23.91 -22.80 -24.82
C HIS A 967 -22.46 -22.27 -24.77
N ILE A 968 -22.21 -21.18 -24.05
CA ILE A 968 -20.87 -20.62 -23.81
C ILE A 968 -20.00 -21.66 -23.09
N LEU A 969 -20.49 -22.28 -22.01
CA LEU A 969 -19.76 -23.30 -21.25
C LEU A 969 -19.36 -24.50 -22.13
N ARG A 970 -20.25 -24.97 -23.01
CA ARG A 970 -19.92 -26.04 -23.97
C ARG A 970 -18.81 -25.62 -24.94
N LYS A 971 -18.88 -24.40 -25.46
CA LYS A 971 -17.85 -23.85 -26.37
C LYS A 971 -16.51 -23.68 -25.67
N VAL A 972 -16.48 -23.15 -24.44
CA VAL A 972 -15.27 -23.04 -23.60
C VAL A 972 -14.66 -24.42 -23.36
N ARG A 973 -15.45 -25.40 -22.89
CA ARG A 973 -14.96 -26.78 -22.68
C ARG A 973 -14.38 -27.40 -23.95
N SER A 974 -15.00 -27.15 -25.11
CA SER A 974 -14.47 -27.63 -26.39
C SER A 974 -13.17 -26.94 -26.80
N ALA A 975 -13.04 -25.63 -26.52
CA ALA A 975 -11.90 -24.82 -26.93
C ALA A 975 -10.67 -25.00 -26.01
N VAL A 976 -10.87 -25.36 -24.74
CA VAL A 976 -9.78 -25.52 -23.75
C VAL A 976 -9.36 -26.99 -23.58
N ARG A 977 -10.08 -27.95 -24.19
CA ARG A 977 -9.79 -29.40 -24.08
C ARG A 977 -8.32 -29.72 -24.38
N GLY A 978 -7.61 -30.28 -23.38
CA GLY A 978 -6.20 -30.67 -23.48
C GLY A 978 -5.18 -29.55 -23.22
N HIS A 979 -5.62 -28.38 -22.73
CA HIS A 979 -4.74 -27.25 -22.40
C HIS A 979 -4.49 -27.15 -20.88
N LYS A 980 -3.31 -26.66 -20.46
CA LYS A 980 -2.94 -26.54 -19.04
C LYS A 980 -3.91 -25.67 -18.21
N LEU A 981 -4.60 -24.74 -18.87
CA LEU A 981 -5.58 -23.82 -18.25
C LEU A 981 -7.01 -24.39 -18.19
N GLU A 982 -7.25 -25.64 -18.61
CA GLU A 982 -8.59 -26.24 -18.68
C GLU A 982 -9.33 -26.23 -17.36
N ALA A 983 -8.70 -26.71 -16.28
CA ALA A 983 -9.33 -26.74 -14.96
C ALA A 983 -9.62 -25.33 -14.43
N SER A 984 -8.69 -24.39 -14.60
CA SER A 984 -8.80 -23.01 -14.10
C SER A 984 -9.87 -22.20 -14.84
N LEU A 985 -9.87 -22.23 -16.18
CA LEU A 985 -10.83 -21.48 -16.99
C LEU A 985 -12.25 -22.04 -16.88
N VAL A 986 -12.41 -23.36 -16.85
CA VAL A 986 -13.73 -23.98 -16.66
C VAL A 986 -14.28 -23.65 -15.27
N ALA A 987 -13.46 -23.72 -14.22
CA ALA A 987 -13.86 -23.36 -12.86
C ALA A 987 -14.26 -21.87 -12.74
N SER A 988 -13.48 -20.96 -13.35
CA SER A 988 -13.79 -19.51 -13.37
C SER A 988 -15.12 -19.24 -14.07
N VAL A 989 -15.35 -19.86 -15.23
CA VAL A 989 -16.60 -19.72 -16.00
C VAL A 989 -17.79 -20.30 -15.24
N GLU A 990 -17.64 -21.44 -14.56
CA GLU A 990 -18.70 -22.04 -13.73
C GLU A 990 -19.05 -21.17 -12.53
N ALA A 991 -18.05 -20.56 -11.87
CA ALA A 991 -18.26 -19.60 -10.79
C ALA A 991 -19.03 -18.36 -11.27
N SER A 992 -18.63 -17.75 -12.40
CA SER A 992 -19.30 -16.58 -12.98
C SER A 992 -20.74 -16.88 -13.46
N ILE A 993 -21.01 -18.14 -13.85
CA ILE A 993 -22.38 -18.59 -14.15
C ILE A 993 -23.22 -18.69 -12.87
N ALA A 994 -22.65 -19.18 -11.77
CA ALA A 994 -23.31 -19.40 -10.49
C ALA A 994 -23.65 -18.10 -9.73
N GLU A 995 -22.77 -17.11 -9.72
CA GLU A 995 -22.99 -15.81 -9.06
C GLU A 995 -24.25 -15.10 -9.58
N GLY A 996 -24.50 -15.16 -10.90
CA GLY A 996 -25.68 -14.54 -11.51
C GLY A 996 -27.02 -15.21 -11.17
N SER A 997 -27.02 -16.37 -10.49
CA SER A 997 -28.26 -17.07 -10.10
C SER A 997 -28.78 -16.69 -8.70
N ARG A 998 -27.91 -16.17 -7.82
CA ARG A 998 -28.27 -15.81 -6.43
C ARG A 998 -28.96 -14.45 -6.31
N GLY A 999 -28.84 -13.57 -7.30
CA GLY A 999 -29.41 -12.21 -7.27
C GLY A 999 -30.89 -12.09 -7.63
N ALA A 1000 -31.58 -13.16 -8.03
CA ALA A 1000 -32.96 -13.09 -8.54
C ALA A 1000 -34.03 -13.71 -7.61
N SER A 1001 -33.67 -14.27 -6.46
CA SER A 1001 -34.61 -15.06 -5.62
C SER A 1001 -34.94 -14.49 -4.24
N SER A 1002 -34.56 -13.25 -3.91
CA SER A 1002 -34.90 -12.63 -2.62
C SER A 1002 -35.91 -11.48 -2.76
N SER A 1003 -37.08 -11.77 -3.31
CA SER A 1003 -38.28 -10.97 -3.04
C SER A 1003 -39.53 -11.85 -3.10
N SER A 1004 -40.33 -11.79 -2.04
CA SER A 1004 -41.58 -12.52 -1.79
C SER A 1004 -41.47 -13.93 -1.19
N ARG A 1005 -41.51 -14.00 0.14
CA ARG A 1005 -42.45 -14.88 0.86
C ARG A 1005 -42.65 -14.39 2.30
N LYS A 1006 -43.57 -13.44 2.44
CA LYS A 1006 -44.45 -13.39 3.62
C LYS A 1006 -45.26 -14.69 3.60
N LYS A 1007 -45.21 -15.49 4.67
CA LYS A 1007 -46.40 -16.13 5.25
C LYS A 1007 -46.05 -16.90 6.54
N LYS A 1008 -46.76 -16.45 7.59
CA LYS A 1008 -47.01 -17.02 8.91
C LYS A 1008 -45.86 -16.99 9.90
#